data_AF-A0A3P7FAC1-F1
#
_entry.id   AF-A0A3P7FAC1-F1
#
_cell.length_a   1.000
_cell.length_b   1.000
_cell.length_c   1.000
_cell.angle_alpha   90.00
_cell.angle_beta   90.00
_cell.angle_gamma   90.00
#
_symmetry.space_group_name_H-M   'P 1'
#
loop_
_entity.id
_entity.type
_entity.pdbx_description
1 polymer ?
#
loop_
_entity_poly.entity_id
_entity_poly.type
_entity_poly.pdbx_seq_one_letter_code
_entity_poly.pdbx_strand_id
1 'polypeptide(L)'
;MSPPSTATSRRHRCRLSSRNYHHDRANEYTNGFSSHSRENDLDIKCGNFLPEDGVEELLNNDSTMLSAKYDGFPVFECFATEISSVDAKKKLYNDLRIGDELCFRIRRVELAGVYAEPICMLHSFRRSLRWINDFQVLLGRNLQSGRDYRPNDLIKVLVVGFDDETEIPVFAIDEDAGLLTEAELPTYFRNGEKIGTKTFDEYLKGYLPATNPNLAALFGVETDLAFSFLHELKDTDFSSNHRAPYIRRRQNEDLSMSVAKRGVDRIREGENAAAVQHFNKALSICGKNIEALVGRAAAYANMGQYNLAETDLDEALTINASHTNARNYMIETLLQEAKRLEEVGKKDEAKAKYEKSLTIKSDIRALDGLRNLERSPSVKVIKMKNDDAKAKDRKAEHSRAADEKQRRKRRRDAEKLAEYERFIAELKSKTVPNTALWSFFSLEVIMITERIEVGRCLCIHAQLQAVDIVLQSLLYQRGIVPAVVTQLLSTVESHDEIKFFETYTKIREALRELFRSCNRRALHEIIIIIGASCAIPQEIYRIPIKVCDSFESDLSHCGQNCAELSAREQRRISSLLVVSPNLNTTRNITRNTRACVLVRGTSALKFPEELVENDDGFALPGGEVLARRKTYSVQFVLKHLCVEDVVVVSDPDTTWFRLSPIIQAFS
;
A
#
# COMPACT_ATOMS: atom_id res chain seq x y z
N MET A 1 46.21 -30.81 40.59
CA MET A 1 46.79 -29.69 41.37
C MET A 1 46.51 -28.41 40.60
N SER A 2 45.75 -27.50 41.21
CA SER A 2 45.16 -26.29 40.62
C SER A 2 46.18 -25.11 40.53
N PRO A 3 45.81 -23.90 40.01
CA PRO A 3 46.47 -23.14 38.93
C PRO A 3 47.22 -21.89 39.50
N PRO A 4 47.47 -20.75 38.78
CA PRO A 4 46.42 -19.73 38.51
C PRO A 4 46.63 -18.77 37.28
N SER A 5 45.61 -17.94 37.07
CA SER A 5 45.44 -16.80 36.15
C SER A 5 46.26 -15.54 36.48
N THR A 6 46.55 -14.70 35.47
CA THR A 6 46.93 -13.28 35.63
C THR A 6 46.12 -12.37 34.71
N ALA A 7 45.69 -11.24 35.28
CA ALA A 7 44.90 -10.17 34.66
C ALA A 7 45.69 -8.87 34.63
N THR A 8 45.40 -7.99 33.66
CA THR A 8 45.68 -6.53 33.65
C THR A 8 44.71 -5.90 32.64
N SER A 9 44.09 -4.71 32.77
CA SER A 9 43.89 -3.72 33.82
C SER A 9 42.88 -2.68 33.27
N ARG A 10 41.84 -2.35 34.05
CA ARG A 10 40.84 -1.28 33.80
C ARG A 10 41.41 0.11 34.12
N ARG A 11 40.95 1.16 33.42
CA ARG A 11 40.70 2.49 34.04
C ARG A 11 39.42 3.16 33.52
N HIS A 12 38.50 3.36 34.47
CA HIS A 12 37.27 4.17 34.42
C HIS A 12 37.56 5.68 34.36
N ARG A 13 36.63 6.45 33.75
CA ARG A 13 36.06 7.67 34.38
C ARG A 13 34.68 8.03 33.81
N CYS A 14 33.69 8.07 34.69
CA CYS A 14 32.33 8.58 34.48
C CYS A 14 32.28 10.11 34.57
N ARG A 15 31.39 10.78 33.81
CA ARG A 15 30.16 11.47 34.32
C ARG A 15 29.66 12.60 33.39
N LEU A 16 28.36 12.51 33.09
CA LEU A 16 27.33 13.56 33.08
C LEU A 16 27.24 14.57 31.90
N SER A 17 26.12 14.39 31.20
CA SER A 17 25.06 15.39 30.93
C SER A 17 25.00 16.11 29.57
N SER A 18 23.81 15.96 28.97
CA SER A 18 23.03 16.95 28.24
C SER A 18 23.42 17.32 26.80
N ARG A 19 22.50 16.96 25.89
CA ARG A 19 21.96 17.74 24.75
C ARG A 19 22.97 18.50 23.89
N ASN A 20 23.10 18.10 22.62
CA ASN A 20 22.42 18.77 21.49
C ASN A 20 22.93 18.26 20.14
N TYR A 21 22.02 18.34 19.19
CA TYR A 21 22.13 18.11 17.76
C TYR A 21 23.18 18.99 17.05
N HIS A 22 23.61 18.47 15.89
CA HIS A 22 24.14 19.12 14.67
C HIS A 22 25.64 19.40 14.49
N HIS A 23 26.02 19.29 13.20
CA HIS A 23 27.25 19.65 12.50
C HIS A 23 28.43 18.67 12.66
N ASP A 24 29.21 18.29 11.66
CA ASP A 24 29.40 18.68 10.26
C ASP A 24 30.44 17.70 9.66
N ARG A 25 30.36 17.34 8.38
CA ARG A 25 31.39 17.70 7.36
C ARG A 25 31.27 16.90 6.06
N ALA A 26 31.28 17.69 4.99
CA ALA A 26 31.52 17.34 3.60
C ALA A 26 33.01 17.15 3.28
N ASN A 27 33.26 16.84 1.99
CA ASN A 27 34.53 16.71 1.23
C ASN A 27 35.06 15.27 1.16
N GLU A 28 35.38 14.66 0.01
CA GLU A 28 35.76 15.22 -1.29
C GLU A 28 35.60 14.15 -2.40
N TYR A 29 35.06 14.57 -3.54
CA TYR A 29 35.21 13.88 -4.82
C TYR A 29 36.65 14.04 -5.30
N THR A 30 37.33 12.96 -5.68
CA THR A 30 38.30 13.02 -6.79
C THR A 30 38.29 11.74 -7.62
N ASN A 31 38.32 11.98 -8.93
CA ASN A 31 38.34 11.02 -10.02
C ASN A 31 39.53 10.07 -9.95
N GLY A 32 39.30 8.80 -10.28
CA GLY A 32 40.37 7.85 -10.54
C GLY A 32 39.81 6.53 -11.05
N PHE A 33 39.78 6.37 -12.37
CA PHE A 33 39.54 5.09 -13.03
C PHE A 33 40.55 4.05 -12.50
N SER A 34 40.07 3.06 -11.73
CA SER A 34 40.75 1.77 -11.61
C SER A 34 39.72 0.67 -11.38
N SER A 35 39.86 -0.39 -12.17
CA SER A 35 38.95 -1.51 -12.28
C SER A 35 39.11 -2.51 -11.12
N HIS A 36 38.94 -2.08 -9.87
CA HIS A 36 39.03 -2.97 -8.71
C HIS A 36 38.27 -2.40 -7.50
N SER A 37 36.93 -2.53 -7.42
CA SER A 37 36.20 -2.24 -6.15
C SER A 37 34.70 -2.60 -6.10
N ARG A 38 34.09 -3.18 -7.14
CA ARG A 38 32.62 -3.43 -7.12
C ARG A 38 32.15 -4.42 -6.06
N GLU A 39 33.01 -5.32 -5.58
CA GLU A 39 32.67 -6.26 -4.49
C GLU A 39 32.73 -5.58 -3.11
N ASN A 40 33.74 -4.76 -2.85
CA ASN A 40 33.88 -4.03 -1.58
C ASN A 40 32.78 -2.97 -1.36
N ASP A 41 32.23 -2.41 -2.44
CA ASP A 41 31.16 -1.41 -2.37
C ASP A 41 29.82 -1.99 -1.87
N LEU A 42 29.62 -3.31 -2.04
CA LEU A 42 28.49 -4.04 -1.49
C LEU A 42 28.73 -4.40 -0.02
N ASP A 43 29.94 -4.84 0.33
CA ASP A 43 30.31 -5.16 1.73
C ASP A 43 30.29 -3.93 2.64
N ILE A 44 30.77 -2.77 2.16
CA ILE A 44 30.72 -1.50 2.90
C ILE A 44 29.27 -1.01 3.03
N LYS A 45 28.43 -1.22 2.02
CA LYS A 45 26.99 -0.91 2.12
C LYS A 45 26.32 -1.82 3.15
N CYS A 46 26.59 -3.13 3.11
CA CYS A 46 26.05 -4.11 4.05
C CYS A 46 26.53 -3.87 5.49
N GLY A 47 27.80 -3.51 5.69
CA GLY A 47 28.38 -3.23 7.00
C GLY A 47 27.74 -2.04 7.74
N ASN A 48 27.19 -1.08 6.99
CA ASN A 48 26.49 0.07 7.58
C ASN A 48 25.03 -0.20 7.96
N PHE A 49 24.45 -1.35 7.59
CA PHE A 49 23.04 -1.66 7.83
C PHE A 49 22.76 -2.34 9.17
N LEU A 50 23.80 -2.76 9.88
CA LEU A 50 23.73 -3.41 11.18
C LEU A 50 24.69 -2.66 12.12
N PRO A 51 24.28 -2.33 13.36
CA PRO A 51 25.23 -1.81 14.35
C PRO A 51 26.37 -2.82 14.48
N GLU A 52 27.63 -2.37 14.53
CA GLU A 52 28.81 -3.26 14.57
C GLU A 52 28.66 -4.35 15.66
N ASP A 53 28.02 -4.01 16.78
CA ASP A 53 27.70 -4.94 17.88
C ASP A 53 26.62 -5.98 17.53
N GLY A 54 25.66 -5.64 16.66
CA GLY A 54 24.53 -6.50 16.32
C GLY A 54 24.85 -7.58 15.29
N VAL A 55 25.86 -7.35 14.42
CA VAL A 55 26.37 -8.38 13.51
C VAL A 55 27.16 -9.41 14.29
N GLU A 56 28.04 -8.95 15.20
CA GLU A 56 28.79 -9.84 16.07
C GLU A 56 27.87 -10.61 17.02
N GLU A 57 26.81 -10.02 17.58
CA GLU A 57 25.81 -10.78 18.35
C GLU A 57 25.04 -11.81 17.51
N LEU A 58 24.75 -11.52 16.23
CA LEU A 58 24.08 -12.46 15.32
C LEU A 58 25.00 -13.57 14.79
N LEU A 59 26.29 -13.28 14.62
CA LEU A 59 27.33 -14.21 14.19
C LEU A 59 27.86 -15.07 15.35
N ASN A 60 27.95 -14.51 16.57
CA ASN A 60 28.37 -15.22 17.78
C ASN A 60 27.25 -16.06 18.39
N ASN A 61 25.99 -15.81 18.01
CA ASN A 61 24.92 -16.75 18.24
C ASN A 61 25.05 -17.90 17.23
N ASP A 62 25.79 -18.95 17.62
CA ASP A 62 25.99 -20.25 16.95
C ASP A 62 24.70 -20.94 16.44
N SER A 63 23.54 -20.36 16.71
CA SER A 63 22.22 -20.93 16.46
C SER A 63 21.53 -20.42 15.19
N THR A 64 21.95 -19.28 14.62
CA THR A 64 21.12 -18.54 13.63
C THR A 64 21.79 -18.22 12.30
N MET A 65 23.09 -18.45 12.15
CA MET A 65 23.74 -18.48 10.84
C MET A 65 23.27 -19.74 10.10
N LEU A 66 22.24 -19.59 9.23
CA LEU A 66 21.76 -20.53 8.21
C LEU A 66 22.51 -21.86 8.29
N SER A 67 22.11 -22.74 9.22
CA SER A 67 22.96 -23.90 9.49
C SER A 67 23.13 -24.62 8.16
N ALA A 68 24.37 -24.72 7.67
CA ALA A 68 24.68 -25.27 6.35
C ALA A 68 24.14 -26.71 6.18
N LYS A 69 23.69 -27.33 7.28
CA LYS A 69 22.93 -28.57 7.30
C LYS A 69 21.63 -28.51 6.49
N TYR A 70 20.97 -27.35 6.38
CA TYR A 70 19.69 -27.24 5.67
C TYR A 70 19.81 -26.87 4.19
N ASP A 71 20.95 -26.34 3.76
CA ASP A 71 21.16 -26.02 2.35
C ASP A 71 22.12 -27.00 1.68
N GLY A 72 21.52 -27.97 1.00
CA GLY A 72 22.23 -28.95 0.18
C GLY A 72 22.31 -28.55 -1.29
N PHE A 73 22.07 -27.28 -1.65
CA PHE A 73 22.13 -26.88 -3.05
C PHE A 73 23.56 -27.07 -3.59
N PRO A 74 23.74 -27.73 -4.74
CA PRO A 74 25.07 -27.91 -5.31
C PRO A 74 25.76 -26.57 -5.63
N VAL A 75 27.09 -26.56 -5.58
CA VAL A 75 27.85 -25.38 -6.01
C VAL A 75 27.62 -25.07 -7.49
N PHE A 76 27.60 -23.78 -7.82
CA PHE A 76 27.35 -23.31 -9.18
C PHE A 76 28.33 -23.90 -10.21
N GLU A 77 29.57 -24.17 -9.79
CA GLU A 77 30.60 -24.85 -10.59
C GLU A 77 30.12 -26.18 -11.20
N CYS A 78 29.23 -26.92 -10.52
CA CYS A 78 28.66 -28.17 -11.04
C CYS A 78 27.73 -27.97 -12.24
N PHE A 79 27.25 -26.75 -12.48
CA PHE A 79 26.38 -26.41 -13.62
C PHE A 79 27.13 -25.65 -14.72
N ALA A 80 28.34 -25.17 -14.44
CA ALA A 80 29.11 -24.36 -15.37
C ALA A 80 29.89 -25.24 -16.34
N THR A 81 29.65 -25.08 -17.64
CA THR A 81 30.34 -25.85 -18.70
C THR A 81 31.60 -25.19 -19.22
N GLU A 82 31.82 -23.90 -18.94
CA GLU A 82 32.84 -23.08 -19.61
C GLU A 82 34.04 -22.69 -18.72
N ILE A 83 34.11 -23.15 -17.47
CA ILE A 83 35.22 -22.79 -16.57
C ILE A 83 36.45 -23.65 -16.90
N SER A 84 37.58 -23.01 -17.23
CA SER A 84 38.83 -23.73 -17.46
C SER A 84 39.39 -24.28 -16.15
N SER A 85 40.01 -25.47 -16.19
CA SER A 85 40.62 -26.10 -15.00
C SER A 85 41.75 -25.25 -14.42
N VAL A 86 42.49 -24.52 -15.27
CA VAL A 86 43.59 -23.65 -14.87
C VAL A 86 43.08 -22.44 -14.08
N ASP A 87 42.02 -21.79 -14.57
CA ASP A 87 41.42 -20.63 -13.90
C ASP A 87 40.77 -21.03 -12.57
N ALA A 88 40.11 -22.19 -12.53
CA ALA A 88 39.54 -22.72 -11.31
C ALA A 88 40.59 -23.03 -10.25
N LYS A 89 41.72 -23.64 -10.66
CA LYS A 89 42.85 -23.91 -9.75
C LYS A 89 43.48 -22.62 -9.23
N LYS A 90 43.68 -21.62 -10.11
CA LYS A 90 44.21 -20.31 -9.72
C LYS A 90 43.26 -19.60 -8.74
N LYS A 91 41.96 -19.62 -9.01
CA LYS A 91 40.95 -19.03 -8.12
C LYS A 91 40.89 -19.77 -6.78
N LEU A 92 41.01 -21.10 -6.76
CA LEU A 92 41.09 -21.87 -5.53
C LEU A 92 42.28 -21.42 -4.68
N TYR A 93 43.49 -21.31 -5.26
CA TYR A 93 44.67 -20.90 -4.51
C TYR A 93 44.54 -19.50 -3.91
N ASN A 94 43.90 -18.57 -4.62
CA ASN A 94 43.62 -17.23 -4.12
C ASN A 94 42.60 -17.20 -2.97
N ASP A 95 41.68 -18.17 -2.93
CA ASP A 95 40.61 -18.22 -1.94
C ASP A 95 41.00 -19.00 -0.68
N LEU A 96 41.96 -19.93 -0.79
CA LEU A 96 42.44 -20.74 0.32
C LEU A 96 43.13 -19.85 1.38
N ARG A 97 42.93 -20.20 2.65
CA ARG A 97 43.58 -19.59 3.81
C ARG A 97 44.19 -20.67 4.69
N ILE A 98 45.16 -20.29 5.52
CA ILE A 98 45.75 -21.19 6.51
C ILE A 98 44.65 -21.65 7.47
N GLY A 99 44.54 -22.97 7.68
CA GLY A 99 43.50 -23.60 8.48
C GLY A 99 42.30 -24.12 7.68
N ASP A 100 42.24 -23.85 6.37
CA ASP A 100 41.18 -24.40 5.53
C ASP A 100 41.27 -25.92 5.41
N GLU A 101 40.11 -26.58 5.46
CA GLU A 101 40.00 -28.03 5.49
C GLU A 101 39.45 -28.57 4.16
N LEU A 102 40.19 -29.49 3.54
CA LEU A 102 39.87 -30.11 2.27
C LEU A 102 39.74 -31.63 2.43
N CYS A 103 38.89 -32.24 1.62
CA CYS A 103 38.87 -33.68 1.44
C CYS A 103 39.67 -34.06 0.20
N PHE A 104 40.62 -34.98 0.34
CA PHE A 104 41.40 -35.56 -0.75
C PHE A 104 41.13 -37.05 -0.89
N ARG A 105 41.17 -37.57 -2.12
CA ARG A 105 41.15 -39.01 -2.42
C ARG A 105 42.55 -39.48 -2.76
N ILE A 106 43.00 -40.54 -2.11
CA ILE A 106 44.30 -41.13 -2.39
C ILE A 106 44.26 -41.84 -3.74
N ARG A 107 45.15 -41.47 -4.66
CA ARG A 107 45.29 -42.14 -5.96
C ARG A 107 46.37 -43.22 -5.94
N ARG A 108 47.51 -42.90 -5.33
CA ARG A 108 48.67 -43.80 -5.24
C ARG A 108 49.43 -43.55 -3.96
N VAL A 109 49.87 -44.63 -3.32
CA VAL A 109 50.69 -44.59 -2.10
C VAL A 109 52.12 -44.95 -2.48
N GLU A 110 53.10 -44.12 -2.11
CA GLU A 110 54.52 -44.34 -2.34
C GLU A 110 55.33 -44.32 -1.04
N LEU A 111 56.63 -44.65 -1.11
CA LEU A 111 57.48 -44.76 0.07
C LEU A 111 57.68 -43.43 0.81
N ALA A 112 57.68 -42.30 0.11
CA ALA A 112 57.91 -40.98 0.70
C ALA A 112 56.61 -40.24 1.07
N GLY A 113 55.47 -40.62 0.50
CA GLY A 113 54.24 -39.86 0.61
C GLY A 113 53.08 -40.49 -0.15
N VAL A 114 52.00 -39.74 -0.23
CA VAL A 114 50.74 -40.17 -0.85
C VAL A 114 50.38 -39.17 -1.94
N TYR A 115 50.19 -39.67 -3.17
CA TYR A 115 49.60 -38.88 -4.24
C TYR A 115 48.09 -38.86 -4.05
N ALA A 116 47.54 -37.69 -3.77
CA ALA A 116 46.12 -37.50 -3.53
C ALA A 116 45.55 -36.39 -4.41
N GLU A 117 44.29 -36.54 -4.83
CA GLU A 117 43.53 -35.54 -5.56
C GLU A 117 42.55 -34.83 -4.62
N PRO A 118 42.38 -33.50 -4.69
CA PRO A 118 41.36 -32.81 -3.91
C PRO A 118 39.97 -33.05 -4.52
N ILE A 119 38.98 -33.24 -3.65
CA ILE A 119 37.60 -33.54 -4.03
C ILE A 119 36.67 -32.37 -3.75
N CYS A 120 36.70 -31.84 -2.52
CA CYS A 120 35.83 -30.76 -2.07
C CYS A 120 36.39 -30.09 -0.81
N MET A 121 35.86 -28.91 -0.50
CA MET A 121 36.10 -28.20 0.76
C MET A 121 35.15 -28.71 1.85
N LEU A 122 35.61 -28.84 3.09
CA LEU A 122 34.78 -29.35 4.19
C LEU A 122 33.99 -28.25 4.91
N HIS A 123 34.64 -27.16 5.33
CA HIS A 123 34.02 -26.16 6.21
C HIS A 123 34.16 -24.70 5.77
N SER A 124 35.25 -24.31 5.08
CA SER A 124 35.55 -22.89 4.85
C SER A 124 34.62 -22.20 3.85
N PHE A 125 34.43 -22.82 2.70
CA PHE A 125 33.54 -22.35 1.64
C PHE A 125 33.14 -23.56 0.79
N ARG A 126 32.10 -23.44 -0.02
CA ARG A 126 31.64 -24.56 -0.86
C ARG A 126 32.36 -24.50 -2.20
N ARG A 127 33.08 -25.57 -2.57
CA ARG A 127 33.62 -25.81 -3.92
C ARG A 127 33.72 -27.30 -4.22
N SER A 128 33.49 -27.65 -5.47
CA SER A 128 33.73 -29.00 -5.98
C SER A 128 35.05 -28.96 -6.74
N LEU A 129 36.03 -29.77 -6.33
CA LEU A 129 37.39 -29.76 -6.87
C LEU A 129 37.65 -30.95 -7.81
N ARG A 130 36.78 -31.96 -7.77
CA ARG A 130 36.93 -33.20 -8.53
C ARG A 130 37.04 -33.02 -10.05
N TRP A 131 36.42 -31.97 -10.60
CA TRP A 131 36.40 -31.70 -12.04
C TRP A 131 37.66 -30.96 -12.53
N ILE A 132 38.52 -30.49 -11.63
CA ILE A 132 39.79 -29.83 -11.98
C ILE A 132 40.79 -30.90 -12.42
N ASN A 133 41.00 -30.99 -13.74
CA ASN A 133 41.98 -31.90 -14.33
C ASN A 133 43.41 -31.62 -13.86
N ASP A 134 44.24 -32.66 -13.81
CA ASP A 134 45.67 -32.61 -13.45
C ASP A 134 45.96 -31.97 -12.08
N PHE A 135 45.04 -32.11 -11.14
CA PHE A 135 45.22 -31.66 -9.76
C PHE A 135 45.55 -32.83 -8.83
N GLN A 136 46.82 -33.17 -8.75
CA GLN A 136 47.35 -34.12 -7.77
C GLN A 136 48.41 -33.42 -6.91
N VAL A 137 48.37 -33.70 -5.61
CA VAL A 137 49.31 -33.18 -4.62
C VAL A 137 50.01 -34.37 -3.97
N LEU A 138 51.33 -34.26 -3.81
CA LEU A 138 52.12 -35.20 -3.02
C LEU A 138 52.07 -34.75 -1.56
N LEU A 139 51.43 -35.55 -0.70
CA LEU A 139 51.34 -35.30 0.72
C LEU A 139 52.38 -36.14 1.46
N GLY A 140 53.15 -35.50 2.35
CA GLY A 140 54.09 -36.21 3.22
C GLY A 140 53.34 -37.14 4.17
N ARG A 141 53.84 -38.37 4.33
CA ARG A 141 53.28 -39.35 5.27
C ARG A 141 54.14 -39.45 6.52
N ASN A 142 53.54 -39.39 7.71
CA ASN A 142 54.24 -39.69 8.94
C ASN A 142 54.24 -41.21 9.13
N LEU A 143 55.39 -41.86 8.95
CA LEU A 143 55.50 -43.30 9.15
C LEU A 143 55.29 -43.72 10.62
N GLN A 144 55.32 -42.79 11.56
CA GLN A 144 55.12 -43.06 12.99
C GLN A 144 53.64 -43.15 13.39
N SER A 145 52.71 -42.57 12.61
CA SER A 145 51.28 -42.58 12.97
C SER A 145 50.62 -43.94 12.79
N GLY A 146 51.31 -44.91 12.17
CA GLY A 146 50.85 -46.29 12.02
C GLY A 146 49.62 -46.46 11.12
N ARG A 147 49.22 -45.42 10.37
CA ARG A 147 48.07 -45.48 9.46
C ARG A 147 48.47 -46.03 8.09
N ASP A 148 47.87 -47.17 7.75
CA ASP A 148 47.96 -47.76 6.42
C ASP A 148 46.93 -47.12 5.48
N TYR A 149 47.40 -46.17 4.67
CA TYR A 149 46.61 -45.59 3.59
C TYR A 149 46.50 -46.54 2.40
N ARG A 150 45.32 -46.64 1.79
CA ARG A 150 45.05 -47.41 0.57
C ARG A 150 44.60 -46.50 -0.57
N PRO A 151 44.80 -46.94 -1.84
CA PRO A 151 44.18 -46.26 -2.98
C PRO A 151 42.67 -46.17 -2.81
N ASN A 152 42.11 -45.00 -3.14
CA ASN A 152 40.72 -44.57 -2.98
C ASN A 152 40.25 -44.21 -1.58
N ASP A 153 41.10 -44.29 -0.56
CA ASP A 153 40.75 -43.77 0.77
C ASP A 153 40.57 -42.25 0.72
N LEU A 154 39.61 -41.76 1.50
CA LEU A 154 39.35 -40.33 1.67
C LEU A 154 40.05 -39.83 2.92
N ILE A 155 40.81 -38.76 2.79
CA ILE A 155 41.58 -38.15 3.87
C ILE A 155 41.23 -36.68 4.00
N LYS A 156 41.29 -36.19 5.23
CA LYS A 156 41.22 -34.76 5.51
C LYS A 156 42.61 -34.15 5.41
N VAL A 157 42.70 -33.01 4.74
CA VAL A 157 43.95 -32.29 4.47
C VAL A 157 43.76 -30.83 4.85
N LEU A 158 44.74 -30.29 5.57
CA LEU A 158 44.75 -28.91 6.05
C LEU A 158 45.73 -28.07 5.22
N VAL A 159 45.37 -26.82 4.98
CA VAL A 159 46.31 -25.81 4.48
C VAL A 159 47.13 -25.29 5.67
N VAL A 160 48.41 -25.65 5.72
CA VAL A 160 49.30 -25.32 6.85
C VAL A 160 50.06 -24.02 6.63
N GLY A 161 50.27 -23.64 5.37
CA GLY A 161 50.98 -22.43 4.99
C GLY A 161 50.95 -22.22 3.49
N PHE A 162 51.71 -21.24 3.01
CA PHE A 162 51.93 -20.98 1.59
C PHE A 162 53.43 -20.97 1.35
N ASP A 163 53.85 -21.52 0.22
CA ASP A 163 55.24 -21.45 -0.19
C ASP A 163 55.59 -20.00 -0.60
N ASP A 164 56.62 -19.43 0.04
CA ASP A 164 56.96 -18.01 -0.08
C ASP A 164 57.33 -17.60 -1.52
N GLU A 165 57.83 -18.54 -2.34
CA GLU A 165 58.27 -18.26 -3.72
C GLU A 165 57.15 -18.39 -4.75
N THR A 166 56.27 -19.39 -4.58
CA THR A 166 55.27 -19.74 -5.59
C THR A 166 53.85 -19.32 -5.22
N GLU A 167 53.63 -18.86 -4.00
CA GLU A 167 52.31 -18.61 -3.39
C GLU A 167 51.37 -19.85 -3.45
N ILE A 168 51.94 -21.05 -3.63
CA ILE A 168 51.18 -22.30 -3.67
C ILE A 168 50.91 -22.76 -2.23
N PRO A 169 49.66 -23.14 -1.88
CA PRO A 169 49.34 -23.65 -0.55
C PRO A 169 50.10 -24.95 -0.25
N VAL A 170 50.67 -25.02 0.95
CA VAL A 170 51.30 -26.23 1.51
C VAL A 170 50.24 -27.03 2.26
N PHE A 171 50.03 -28.26 1.80
CA PHE A 171 49.02 -29.16 2.32
C PHE A 171 49.65 -30.20 3.26
N ALA A 172 49.01 -30.49 4.40
CA ALA A 172 49.37 -31.59 5.28
C ALA A 172 48.16 -32.45 5.63
N ILE A 173 48.38 -33.74 5.85
CA ILE A 173 47.32 -34.67 6.25
C ILE A 173 46.92 -34.36 7.70
N ASP A 174 45.62 -34.22 7.95
CA ASP A 174 45.08 -34.17 9.31
C ASP A 174 45.12 -35.58 9.92
N GLU A 175 46.19 -35.88 10.65
CA GLU A 175 46.36 -37.19 11.28
C GLU A 175 45.36 -37.43 12.41
N ASP A 176 44.67 -36.42 12.94
CA ASP A 176 43.72 -36.62 14.02
C ASP A 176 42.33 -37.01 13.50
N ALA A 177 41.94 -36.53 12.31
CA ALA A 177 40.59 -36.71 11.76
C ALA A 177 40.22 -38.15 11.35
N GLY A 178 41.20 -39.00 11.04
CA GLY A 178 40.94 -40.35 10.53
C GLY A 178 40.68 -40.40 9.03
N LEU A 179 40.28 -41.59 8.55
CA LEU A 179 39.77 -41.76 7.19
C LEU A 179 38.33 -41.27 7.14
N LEU A 180 38.02 -40.43 6.16
CA LEU A 180 36.67 -39.92 5.96
C LEU A 180 35.81 -40.97 5.25
N THR A 181 34.54 -41.03 5.60
CA THR A 181 33.55 -41.83 4.86
C THR A 181 32.78 -40.97 3.85
N GLU A 182 32.23 -41.56 2.78
CA GLU A 182 31.40 -40.81 1.82
C GLU A 182 30.19 -40.12 2.47
N ALA A 183 29.73 -40.61 3.63
CA ALA A 183 28.63 -40.03 4.40
C ALA A 183 29.01 -38.70 5.09
N GLU A 184 30.30 -38.53 5.41
CA GLU A 184 30.86 -37.32 6.02
C GLU A 184 31.09 -36.20 5.01
N LEU A 185 31.02 -36.49 3.71
CA LEU A 185 31.14 -35.46 2.68
C LEU A 185 29.96 -34.47 2.75
N PRO A 186 30.23 -33.17 2.52
CA PRO A 186 29.20 -32.13 2.53
C PRO A 186 28.00 -32.46 1.63
N THR A 187 26.79 -32.10 2.07
CA THR A 187 25.54 -32.36 1.34
C THR A 187 25.52 -31.70 -0.03
N TYR A 188 26.07 -30.49 -0.15
CA TYR A 188 26.22 -29.79 -1.43
C TYR A 188 27.02 -30.60 -2.45
N PHE A 189 28.09 -31.27 -2.00
CA PHE A 189 28.97 -32.04 -2.86
C PHE A 189 28.27 -33.33 -3.32
N ARG A 190 27.64 -34.06 -2.39
CA ARG A 190 26.86 -35.27 -2.70
C ARG A 190 25.70 -34.98 -3.65
N ASN A 191 25.05 -33.83 -3.52
CA ASN A 191 23.99 -33.43 -4.43
C ASN A 191 24.53 -33.00 -5.79
N GLY A 192 25.69 -32.35 -5.83
CA GLY A 192 26.40 -32.00 -7.08
C GLY A 192 26.72 -33.22 -7.93
N GLU A 193 27.22 -34.29 -7.31
CA GLU A 193 27.48 -35.58 -7.96
C GLU A 193 26.20 -36.23 -8.54
N LYS A 194 25.03 -35.92 -7.98
CA LYS A 194 23.73 -36.47 -8.40
C LYS A 194 22.99 -35.62 -9.43
N ILE A 195 23.49 -34.44 -9.81
CA ILE A 195 22.82 -33.53 -10.77
C ILE A 195 22.59 -34.24 -12.12
N GLY A 196 23.56 -35.05 -12.56
CA GLY A 196 23.56 -35.64 -13.89
C GLY A 196 23.68 -34.55 -14.96
N THR A 197 22.77 -34.53 -15.94
CA THR A 197 22.77 -33.59 -17.07
C THR A 197 21.78 -32.42 -16.90
N LYS A 198 21.28 -32.17 -15.68
CA LYS A 198 20.30 -31.11 -15.43
C LYS A 198 20.95 -29.72 -15.44
N THR A 199 20.27 -28.75 -16.02
CA THR A 199 20.67 -27.33 -15.94
C THR A 199 20.38 -26.75 -14.55
N PHE A 200 21.01 -25.61 -14.23
CA PHE A 200 20.78 -24.89 -12.97
C PHE A 200 19.29 -24.58 -12.75
N ASP A 201 18.60 -24.07 -13.78
CA ASP A 201 17.18 -23.69 -13.70
C ASP A 201 16.26 -24.90 -13.51
N GLU A 202 16.57 -26.03 -14.16
CA GLU A 202 15.81 -27.28 -13.98
C GLU A 202 15.96 -27.83 -12.57
N TYR A 203 17.18 -27.77 -12.01
CA TYR A 203 17.44 -28.21 -10.64
C TYR A 203 16.75 -27.28 -9.63
N LEU A 204 16.82 -25.96 -9.84
CA LEU A 204 16.22 -24.95 -8.97
C LEU A 204 14.69 -25.09 -8.87
N LYS A 205 14.00 -25.35 -9.99
CA LYS A 205 12.55 -25.59 -10.01
C LYS A 205 12.11 -26.79 -9.17
N GLY A 206 12.96 -27.82 -9.06
CA GLY A 206 12.69 -29.01 -8.24
C GLY A 206 13.21 -28.91 -6.80
N TYR A 207 14.00 -27.88 -6.48
CA TYR A 207 14.63 -27.75 -5.18
C TYR A 207 13.61 -27.22 -4.17
N LEU A 208 13.15 -28.11 -3.27
CA LEU A 208 12.09 -27.82 -2.32
C LEU A 208 12.37 -26.57 -1.46
N PRO A 209 13.59 -26.35 -0.92
CA PRO A 209 13.86 -25.13 -0.16
C PRO A 209 13.67 -23.84 -0.98
N ALA A 210 14.01 -23.83 -2.28
CA ALA A 210 13.82 -22.65 -3.13
C ALA A 210 12.36 -22.42 -3.55
N THR A 211 11.54 -23.47 -3.58
CA THR A 211 10.14 -23.42 -4.01
C THR A 211 9.14 -23.34 -2.85
N ASN A 212 9.60 -23.48 -1.61
CA ASN A 212 8.73 -23.47 -0.44
C ASN A 212 8.22 -22.05 -0.14
N PRO A 213 6.90 -21.78 -0.22
CA PRO A 213 6.35 -20.47 0.15
C PRO A 213 6.51 -20.14 1.64
N ASN A 214 6.79 -21.15 2.48
CA ASN A 214 7.01 -21.04 3.92
C ASN A 214 8.49 -21.15 4.29
N LEU A 215 9.38 -20.56 3.48
CA LEU A 215 10.82 -20.45 3.74
C LEU A 215 11.14 -20.03 5.18
N ALA A 216 10.38 -19.07 5.73
CA ALA A 216 10.57 -18.59 7.10
C ALA A 216 10.38 -19.72 8.13
N ALA A 217 9.35 -20.55 7.97
CA ALA A 217 9.14 -21.71 8.84
C ALA A 217 10.22 -22.79 8.65
N LEU A 218 10.69 -22.98 7.41
CA LEU A 218 11.75 -23.96 7.09
C LEU A 218 13.08 -23.58 7.74
N PHE A 219 13.41 -22.28 7.76
CA PHE A 219 14.66 -21.76 8.31
C PHE A 219 14.55 -21.33 9.78
N GLY A 220 13.43 -21.58 10.44
CA GLY A 220 13.22 -21.23 11.85
C GLY A 220 13.17 -19.72 12.11
N VAL A 221 12.88 -18.91 11.09
CA VAL A 221 12.73 -17.45 11.22
C VAL A 221 11.35 -17.16 11.80
N GLU A 222 11.31 -16.55 12.99
CA GLU A 222 10.06 -16.13 13.63
C GLU A 222 9.33 -15.09 12.77
N THR A 223 8.19 -15.48 12.18
CA THR A 223 7.38 -14.60 11.31
C THR A 223 6.58 -13.53 12.05
N ASP A 224 6.60 -13.56 13.37
CA ASP A 224 5.77 -12.67 14.20
C ASP A 224 6.43 -11.32 14.46
N LEU A 225 7.75 -11.24 14.24
CA LEU A 225 8.55 -10.03 14.40
C LEU A 225 8.60 -9.24 13.08
N ALA A 226 8.27 -7.95 13.17
CA ALA A 226 8.22 -7.02 12.05
C ALA A 226 9.62 -6.55 11.60
N PHE A 227 10.54 -7.48 11.35
CA PHE A 227 11.84 -7.13 10.79
C PHE A 227 11.75 -7.06 9.27
N SER A 228 11.77 -5.84 8.75
CA SER A 228 11.95 -5.57 7.33
C SER A 228 13.27 -4.84 7.12
N PHE A 229 14.06 -5.30 6.14
CA PHE A 229 15.26 -4.61 5.67
C PHE A 229 14.93 -3.40 4.79
N LEU A 230 13.66 -3.22 4.40
CA LEU A 230 13.22 -2.03 3.69
C LEU A 230 13.14 -0.88 4.69
N HIS A 231 13.94 0.17 4.46
CA HIS A 231 14.04 1.36 5.32
C HIS A 231 12.66 1.94 5.69
N GLU A 232 11.68 1.86 4.79
CA GLU A 232 10.32 2.39 5.00
C GLU A 232 9.44 1.51 5.90
N LEU A 233 9.79 0.24 6.06
CA LEU A 233 9.04 -0.74 6.85
C LEU A 233 9.77 -1.16 8.13
N LYS A 234 11.01 -0.71 8.31
CA LYS A 234 11.80 -0.94 9.53
C LYS A 234 11.09 -0.30 10.72
N ASP A 235 10.92 -1.07 11.79
CA ASP A 235 10.25 -0.67 13.04
C ASP A 235 8.78 -0.22 12.87
N THR A 236 8.15 -0.52 11.73
CA THR A 236 6.72 -0.26 11.57
C THR A 236 5.92 -1.26 12.40
N ASP A 237 5.22 -0.74 13.41
CA ASP A 237 4.23 -1.53 14.13
C ASP A 237 3.08 -1.85 13.16
N PHE A 238 3.14 -3.04 12.56
CA PHE A 238 2.02 -3.63 11.82
C PHE A 238 0.92 -4.06 12.80
N SER A 239 0.50 -3.13 13.66
CA SER A 239 -0.63 -3.28 14.57
C SER A 239 -1.86 -3.66 13.74
N SER A 240 -2.70 -4.50 14.36
CA SER A 240 -3.63 -5.45 13.74
C SER A 240 -4.40 -5.01 12.48
N ASN A 241 -4.65 -3.72 12.26
CA ASN A 241 -5.42 -3.16 11.15
C ASN A 241 -4.74 -3.27 9.76
N HIS A 242 -3.43 -3.54 9.71
CA HIS A 242 -2.70 -3.67 8.44
C HIS A 242 -2.33 -5.12 8.10
N ARG A 243 -2.58 -6.07 9.00
CA ARG A 243 -2.29 -7.49 8.74
C ARG A 243 -3.41 -8.13 7.90
N ALA A 244 -3.02 -9.16 7.13
CA ALA A 244 -3.93 -9.90 6.26
C ALA A 244 -5.23 -10.38 6.94
N PRO A 245 -5.26 -10.85 8.21
CA PRO A 245 -6.51 -11.27 8.86
C PRO A 245 -7.53 -10.12 9.04
N TYR A 246 -7.08 -8.92 9.40
CA TYR A 246 -7.96 -7.76 9.53
C TYR A 246 -8.47 -7.30 8.17
N ILE A 247 -7.57 -7.18 7.18
CA ILE A 247 -7.93 -6.75 5.84
C ILE A 247 -8.98 -7.70 5.24
N ARG A 248 -8.80 -9.02 5.40
CA ARG A 248 -9.79 -10.03 4.96
C ARG A 248 -11.13 -9.89 5.69
N ARG A 249 -11.11 -9.63 7.00
CA ARG A 249 -12.35 -9.41 7.78
C ARG A 249 -13.14 -8.22 7.24
N ARG A 250 -12.46 -7.08 7.05
CA ARG A 250 -13.06 -5.85 6.52
C ARG A 250 -13.59 -6.02 5.09
N GLN A 251 -12.81 -6.69 4.23
CA GLN A 251 -13.25 -7.02 2.87
C GLN A 251 -14.49 -7.93 2.86
N ASN A 252 -14.57 -8.90 3.77
CA ASN A 252 -15.75 -9.76 3.90
C ASN A 252 -16.98 -9.00 4.41
N GLU A 253 -16.81 -8.07 5.35
CA GLU A 253 -17.88 -7.18 5.82
C GLU A 253 -18.42 -6.29 4.69
N ASP A 254 -17.54 -5.63 3.93
CA ASP A 254 -17.91 -4.78 2.79
C ASP A 254 -18.58 -5.59 1.67
N LEU A 255 -18.04 -6.78 1.35
CA LEU A 255 -18.62 -7.68 0.37
C LEU A 255 -20.01 -8.16 0.81
N SER A 256 -20.16 -8.56 2.07
CA SER A 256 -21.45 -8.96 2.65
C SER A 256 -22.48 -7.83 2.54
N MET A 257 -22.10 -6.59 2.87
CA MET A 257 -22.96 -5.40 2.73
C MET A 257 -23.35 -5.12 1.27
N SER A 258 -22.40 -5.23 0.33
CA SER A 258 -22.67 -5.07 -1.10
C SER A 258 -23.68 -6.10 -1.63
N VAL A 259 -23.55 -7.36 -1.20
CA VAL A 259 -24.49 -8.43 -1.57
C VAL A 259 -25.85 -8.20 -0.93
N ALA A 260 -25.91 -7.76 0.34
CA ALA A 260 -27.18 -7.43 1.02
C ALA A 260 -27.93 -6.30 0.31
N LYS A 261 -27.22 -5.28 -0.18
CA LYS A 261 -27.80 -4.19 -0.97
C LYS A 261 -28.52 -4.69 -2.23
N ARG A 262 -27.94 -5.67 -2.94
CA ARG A 262 -28.60 -6.32 -4.09
C ARG A 262 -29.89 -7.02 -3.68
N GLY A 263 -29.92 -7.63 -2.49
CA GLY A 263 -31.15 -8.20 -1.92
C GLY A 263 -32.24 -7.15 -1.70
N VAL A 264 -31.88 -5.98 -1.18
CA VAL A 264 -32.81 -4.85 -1.00
C VAL A 264 -33.35 -4.36 -2.36
N ASP A 265 -32.50 -4.28 -3.38
CA ASP A 265 -32.92 -3.90 -4.73
C ASP A 265 -33.95 -4.92 -5.29
N ARG A 266 -33.74 -6.23 -5.07
CA ARG A 266 -34.73 -7.28 -5.42
C ARG A 266 -36.06 -7.17 -4.67
N ILE A 267 -36.04 -6.79 -3.38
CA ILE A 267 -37.29 -6.51 -2.64
C ILE A 267 -38.06 -5.36 -3.31
N ARG A 268 -37.36 -4.30 -3.73
CA ARG A 268 -37.99 -3.15 -4.39
C ARG A 268 -38.62 -3.50 -5.74
N GLU A 269 -38.07 -4.50 -6.43
CA GLU A 269 -38.62 -5.07 -7.67
C GLU A 269 -39.81 -6.04 -7.40
N GLY A 270 -40.11 -6.34 -6.14
CA GLY A 270 -41.14 -7.31 -5.74
C GLY A 270 -40.67 -8.77 -5.76
N GLU A 271 -39.41 -9.02 -6.13
CA GLU A 271 -38.79 -10.34 -6.23
C GLU A 271 -38.30 -10.84 -4.86
N ASN A 272 -39.21 -11.01 -3.89
CA ASN A 272 -38.84 -11.39 -2.53
C ASN A 272 -38.03 -12.70 -2.47
N ALA A 273 -38.32 -13.68 -3.35
CA ALA A 273 -37.62 -14.98 -3.37
C ALA A 273 -36.17 -14.83 -3.82
N ALA A 274 -35.90 -14.00 -4.83
CA ALA A 274 -34.56 -13.66 -5.27
C ALA A 274 -33.81 -12.86 -4.20
N ALA A 275 -34.50 -11.97 -3.49
CA ALA A 275 -33.92 -11.21 -2.38
C ALA A 275 -33.37 -12.11 -1.28
N VAL A 276 -34.14 -13.13 -0.86
CA VAL A 276 -33.70 -14.12 0.16
C VAL A 276 -32.40 -14.81 -0.26
N GLN A 277 -32.21 -15.14 -1.54
CA GLN A 277 -30.95 -15.75 -2.02
C GLN A 277 -29.75 -14.82 -1.84
N HIS A 278 -29.91 -13.52 -2.12
CA HIS A 278 -28.87 -12.54 -1.88
C HIS A 278 -28.56 -12.38 -0.39
N PHE A 279 -29.58 -12.32 0.48
CA PHE A 279 -29.35 -12.23 1.91
C PHE A 279 -28.68 -13.48 2.48
N ASN A 280 -29.07 -14.68 2.02
CA ASN A 280 -28.39 -15.92 2.40
C ASN A 280 -26.91 -15.89 2.00
N LYS A 281 -26.59 -15.38 0.81
CA LYS A 281 -25.20 -15.20 0.38
C LYS A 281 -24.45 -14.15 1.21
N ALA A 282 -25.10 -13.05 1.58
CA ALA A 282 -24.50 -12.04 2.46
C ALA A 282 -24.16 -12.64 3.83
N LEU A 283 -25.07 -13.42 4.40
CA LEU A 283 -24.91 -14.08 5.70
C LEU A 283 -23.90 -15.23 5.67
N SER A 284 -23.73 -15.92 4.54
CA SER A 284 -22.65 -16.92 4.40
C SER A 284 -21.25 -16.29 4.39
N ILE A 285 -21.15 -15.00 4.02
CA ILE A 285 -19.88 -14.25 4.02
C ILE A 285 -19.63 -13.66 5.41
N CYS A 286 -20.64 -13.03 6.00
CA CYS A 286 -20.58 -12.47 7.34
C CYS A 286 -21.88 -12.80 8.10
N GLY A 287 -21.81 -13.78 9.01
CA GLY A 287 -22.98 -14.23 9.77
C GLY A 287 -23.55 -13.18 10.73
N LYS A 288 -22.77 -12.14 11.06
CA LYS A 288 -23.19 -11.04 11.95
C LYS A 288 -23.69 -9.80 11.20
N ASN A 289 -24.02 -9.91 9.92
CA ASN A 289 -24.53 -8.79 9.14
C ASN A 289 -26.00 -8.49 9.49
N ILE A 290 -26.21 -7.48 10.34
CA ILE A 290 -27.54 -7.06 10.83
C ILE A 290 -28.46 -6.64 9.69
N GLU A 291 -27.97 -5.89 8.70
CA GLU A 291 -28.79 -5.41 7.58
C GLU A 291 -29.23 -6.56 6.67
N ALA A 292 -28.40 -7.60 6.53
CA ALA A 292 -28.79 -8.82 5.80
C ALA A 292 -29.86 -9.63 6.54
N LEU A 293 -29.78 -9.75 7.87
CA LEU A 293 -30.82 -10.37 8.70
C LEU A 293 -32.14 -9.60 8.61
N VAL A 294 -32.11 -8.28 8.80
CA VAL A 294 -33.29 -7.41 8.70
C VAL A 294 -33.90 -7.44 7.30
N GLY A 295 -33.05 -7.41 6.26
CA GLY A 295 -33.50 -7.52 4.87
C GLY A 295 -34.15 -8.87 4.56
N ARG A 296 -33.58 -9.98 5.06
CA ARG A 296 -34.16 -11.32 4.89
C ARG A 296 -35.50 -11.45 5.63
N ALA A 297 -35.58 -10.91 6.84
CA ALA A 297 -36.82 -10.87 7.60
C ALA A 297 -37.91 -10.08 6.89
N ALA A 298 -37.59 -8.92 6.32
CA ALA A 298 -38.54 -8.13 5.53
C ALA A 298 -39.03 -8.92 4.30
N ALA A 299 -38.14 -9.64 3.60
CA ALA A 299 -38.52 -10.51 2.49
C ALA A 299 -39.44 -11.66 2.94
N TYR A 300 -39.15 -12.31 4.08
CA TYR A 300 -40.00 -13.36 4.64
C TYR A 300 -41.37 -12.83 5.09
N ALA A 301 -41.43 -11.65 5.71
CA ALA A 301 -42.68 -11.02 6.10
C ALA A 301 -43.55 -10.69 4.87
N ASN A 302 -42.95 -10.22 3.77
CA ASN A 302 -43.64 -10.00 2.50
C ASN A 302 -44.17 -11.30 1.87
N MET A 303 -43.55 -12.45 2.16
CA MET A 303 -44.03 -13.78 1.75
C MET A 303 -45.06 -14.40 2.73
N GLY A 304 -45.40 -13.71 3.83
CA GLY A 304 -46.27 -14.24 4.88
C GLY A 304 -45.62 -15.29 5.79
N GLN A 305 -44.30 -15.45 5.73
CA GLN A 305 -43.50 -16.36 6.55
C GLN A 305 -43.06 -15.67 7.85
N TYR A 306 -44.04 -15.24 8.67
CA TYR A 306 -43.78 -14.40 9.85
C TYR A 306 -42.88 -15.05 10.91
N ASN A 307 -42.98 -16.36 11.11
CA ASN A 307 -42.10 -17.08 12.05
C ASN A 307 -40.62 -16.96 11.67
N LEU A 308 -40.29 -17.09 10.38
CA LEU A 308 -38.90 -16.96 9.90
C LEU A 308 -38.42 -15.50 9.96
N ALA A 309 -39.33 -14.55 9.71
CA ALA A 309 -39.03 -13.14 9.89
C ALA A 309 -38.74 -12.80 11.35
N GLU A 310 -39.54 -13.31 12.29
CA GLU A 310 -39.34 -13.11 13.73
C GLU A 310 -38.00 -13.69 14.19
N THR A 311 -37.61 -14.90 13.75
CA THR A 311 -36.33 -15.50 14.13
C THR A 311 -35.13 -14.67 13.69
N ASP A 312 -35.15 -14.16 12.45
CA ASP A 312 -34.09 -13.32 11.91
C ASP A 312 -34.02 -11.96 12.62
N LEU A 313 -35.16 -11.40 13.00
CA LEU A 313 -35.23 -10.12 13.71
C LEU A 313 -34.79 -10.26 15.17
N ASP A 314 -35.12 -11.37 15.83
CA ASP A 314 -34.61 -11.69 17.15
C ASP A 314 -33.08 -11.84 17.09
N GLU A 315 -32.53 -12.55 16.09
CA GLU A 315 -31.08 -12.65 15.88
C GLU A 315 -30.44 -11.27 15.64
N ALA A 316 -31.03 -10.44 14.79
CA ALA A 316 -30.57 -9.06 14.55
C ALA A 316 -30.55 -8.22 15.84
N LEU A 317 -31.58 -8.34 16.68
CA LEU A 317 -31.69 -7.64 17.95
C LEU A 317 -30.77 -8.22 19.04
N THR A 318 -30.36 -9.49 18.94
CA THR A 318 -29.31 -10.05 19.81
C THR A 318 -27.94 -9.46 19.49
N ILE A 319 -27.66 -9.16 18.22
CA ILE A 319 -26.41 -8.50 17.80
C ILE A 319 -26.43 -7.01 18.16
N ASN A 320 -27.56 -6.32 17.93
CA ASN A 320 -27.74 -4.93 18.30
C ASN A 320 -29.18 -4.63 18.76
N ALA A 321 -29.39 -4.59 20.07
CA ALA A 321 -30.70 -4.37 20.69
C ALA A 321 -31.33 -2.98 20.41
N SER A 322 -30.52 -1.99 20.01
CA SER A 322 -30.99 -0.63 19.70
C SER A 322 -31.21 -0.39 18.20
N HIS A 323 -31.03 -1.42 17.35
CA HIS A 323 -31.15 -1.30 15.91
C HIS A 323 -32.56 -0.89 15.48
N THR A 324 -32.71 0.35 15.00
CA THR A 324 -34.01 0.98 14.77
C THR A 324 -34.84 0.23 13.73
N ASN A 325 -34.24 -0.19 12.61
CA ASN A 325 -34.95 -0.92 11.56
C ASN A 325 -35.45 -2.28 12.05
N ALA A 326 -34.60 -3.09 12.69
CA ALA A 326 -34.97 -4.39 13.25
C ALA A 326 -36.15 -4.28 14.22
N ARG A 327 -36.15 -3.28 15.13
CA ARG A 327 -37.26 -3.03 16.05
C ARG A 327 -38.56 -2.69 15.32
N ASN A 328 -38.50 -1.82 14.31
CA ASN A 328 -39.67 -1.42 13.53
C ASN A 328 -40.24 -2.60 12.71
N TYR A 329 -39.38 -3.35 12.02
CA TYR A 329 -39.79 -4.55 11.28
C TYR A 329 -40.34 -5.64 12.20
N MET A 330 -39.81 -5.77 13.43
CA MET A 330 -40.33 -6.71 14.42
C MET A 330 -41.75 -6.36 14.83
N ILE A 331 -42.03 -5.09 15.14
CA ILE A 331 -43.39 -4.61 15.46
C ILE A 331 -44.35 -4.89 14.29
N GLU A 332 -43.97 -4.54 13.06
CA GLU A 332 -44.83 -4.79 11.90
C GLU A 332 -45.07 -6.29 11.66
N THR A 333 -44.03 -7.13 11.78
CA THR A 333 -44.13 -8.59 11.62
C THR A 333 -45.07 -9.20 12.65
N LEU A 334 -44.92 -8.84 13.93
CA LEU A 334 -45.77 -9.31 15.02
C LEU A 334 -47.22 -8.87 14.86
N LEU A 335 -47.46 -7.64 14.41
CA LEU A 335 -48.82 -7.13 14.17
C LEU A 335 -49.52 -7.85 13.01
N GLN A 336 -48.80 -8.17 11.94
CA GLN A 336 -49.38 -8.91 10.80
C GLN A 336 -49.64 -10.37 11.16
N GLU A 337 -48.72 -10.99 11.91
CA GLU A 337 -48.91 -12.35 12.40
C GLU A 337 -50.10 -12.44 13.38
N ALA A 338 -50.22 -11.50 14.32
CA ALA A 338 -51.32 -11.45 15.26
C ALA A 338 -52.68 -11.35 14.56
N LYS A 339 -52.81 -10.48 13.55
CA LYS A 339 -54.02 -10.38 12.72
C LYS A 339 -54.34 -11.68 11.98
N ARG A 340 -53.32 -12.32 11.40
CA ARG A 340 -53.50 -13.64 10.76
C ARG A 340 -53.96 -14.70 11.77
N LEU A 341 -53.42 -14.70 12.99
CA LEU A 341 -53.83 -15.62 14.06
C LEU A 341 -55.25 -15.34 14.57
N GLU A 342 -55.66 -14.07 14.63
CA GLU A 342 -57.05 -13.69 14.90
C GLU A 342 -58.01 -14.25 13.85
N GLU A 343 -57.67 -14.13 12.57
CA GLU A 343 -58.46 -14.67 11.45
C GLU A 343 -58.56 -16.20 11.51
N VAL A 344 -57.50 -16.88 11.93
CA VAL A 344 -57.47 -18.35 12.12
C VAL A 344 -58.20 -18.76 13.42
N GLY A 345 -58.50 -17.83 14.32
CA GLY A 345 -59.19 -18.07 15.59
C GLY A 345 -58.29 -18.47 16.76
N LYS A 346 -56.96 -18.43 16.60
CA LYS A 346 -55.95 -18.74 17.64
C LYS A 346 -55.70 -17.52 18.52
N LYS A 347 -56.67 -17.19 19.37
CA LYS A 347 -56.66 -15.96 20.19
C LYS A 347 -55.49 -15.86 21.17
N ASP A 348 -55.08 -16.97 21.79
CA ASP A 348 -54.01 -16.96 22.79
C ASP A 348 -52.64 -16.67 22.15
N GLU A 349 -52.35 -17.28 20.99
CA GLU A 349 -51.13 -17.00 20.23
C GLU A 349 -51.14 -15.55 19.72
N ALA A 350 -52.28 -15.04 19.22
CA ALA A 350 -52.41 -13.65 18.78
C ALA A 350 -52.16 -12.66 19.94
N LYS A 351 -52.69 -12.95 21.13
CA LYS A 351 -52.48 -12.15 22.34
C LYS A 351 -51.00 -12.04 22.69
N ALA A 352 -50.27 -13.17 22.68
CA ALA A 352 -48.84 -13.20 22.97
C ALA A 352 -48.03 -12.34 21.98
N LYS A 353 -48.39 -12.33 20.69
CA LYS A 353 -47.71 -11.51 19.67
C LYS A 353 -47.95 -10.02 19.86
N TYR A 354 -49.17 -9.59 20.21
CA TYR A 354 -49.44 -8.19 20.57
C TYR A 354 -48.68 -7.75 21.82
N GLU A 355 -48.64 -8.59 22.85
CA GLU A 355 -47.88 -8.32 24.07
C GLU A 355 -46.38 -8.18 23.76
N LYS A 356 -45.80 -9.06 22.93
CA LYS A 356 -44.39 -8.95 22.46
C LYS A 356 -44.15 -7.66 21.66
N SER A 357 -45.11 -7.21 20.85
CA SER A 357 -44.97 -5.92 20.15
C SER A 357 -44.91 -4.74 21.13
N LEU A 358 -45.69 -4.78 22.22
CA LEU A 358 -45.77 -3.71 23.21
C LEU A 358 -44.52 -3.60 24.09
N THR A 359 -43.77 -4.70 24.29
CA THR A 359 -42.48 -4.66 25.01
C THR A 359 -41.41 -3.88 24.24
N ILE A 360 -41.50 -3.83 22.90
CA ILE A 360 -40.55 -3.10 22.04
C ILE A 360 -40.92 -1.61 21.98
N LYS A 361 -42.20 -1.31 21.72
CA LYS A 361 -42.72 0.07 21.64
C LYS A 361 -44.23 0.06 21.89
N SER A 362 -44.72 1.08 22.58
CA SER A 362 -46.16 1.32 22.73
C SER A 362 -46.80 1.69 21.38
N ASP A 363 -47.34 0.69 20.69
CA ASP A 363 -48.08 0.85 19.44
C ASP A 363 -49.60 0.78 19.71
N ILE A 364 -50.34 1.80 19.25
CA ILE A 364 -51.80 1.90 19.40
C ILE A 364 -52.49 0.70 18.73
N ARG A 365 -51.94 0.20 17.61
CA ARG A 365 -52.50 -0.94 16.87
C ARG A 365 -52.50 -2.22 17.69
N ALA A 366 -51.44 -2.45 18.47
CA ALA A 366 -51.35 -3.62 19.35
C ALA A 366 -52.35 -3.52 20.52
N LEU A 367 -52.52 -2.31 21.09
CA LEU A 367 -53.50 -2.06 22.15
C LEU A 367 -54.95 -2.28 21.67
N ASP A 368 -55.29 -1.80 20.47
CA ASP A 368 -56.61 -2.01 19.88
C ASP A 368 -56.88 -3.49 19.59
N GLY A 369 -55.87 -4.24 19.11
CA GLY A 369 -55.94 -5.69 18.91
C GLY A 369 -56.26 -6.46 20.19
N LEU A 370 -55.53 -6.19 21.27
CA LEU A 370 -55.78 -6.77 22.59
C LEU A 370 -57.19 -6.44 23.12
N ARG A 371 -57.64 -5.19 22.97
CA ARG A 371 -58.99 -4.78 23.38
C ARG A 371 -60.08 -5.50 22.58
N ASN A 372 -59.86 -5.78 21.30
CA ASN A 372 -60.82 -6.52 20.47
C ASN A 372 -60.88 -8.00 20.86
N LEU A 373 -59.75 -8.60 21.22
CA LEU A 373 -59.68 -9.96 21.75
C LEU A 373 -60.44 -10.08 23.10
N GLU A 374 -60.28 -9.11 23.99
CA GLU A 374 -60.97 -9.06 25.30
C GLU A 374 -62.49 -8.84 25.19
N ARG A 375 -62.96 -8.13 24.15
CA ARG A 375 -64.39 -7.88 23.90
C ARG A 375 -65.18 -9.10 23.42
N SER A 376 -64.55 -10.26 23.32
CA SER A 376 -65.23 -11.53 23.04
C SER A 376 -65.67 -12.24 24.33
N PRO A 377 -66.79 -11.83 24.97
CA PRO A 377 -67.85 -12.82 25.25
C PRO A 377 -69.30 -12.25 25.26
N SER A 378 -70.25 -13.05 24.73
CA SER A 378 -71.66 -13.14 25.19
C SER A 378 -72.62 -11.92 25.25
N VAL A 379 -72.72 -11.08 24.21
CA VAL A 379 -73.90 -10.18 24.07
C VAL A 379 -74.60 -10.36 22.72
N LYS A 380 -75.65 -11.19 22.73
CA LYS A 380 -76.77 -11.13 21.77
C LYS A 380 -77.56 -9.85 22.04
N VAL A 381 -77.47 -8.83 21.19
CA VAL A 381 -78.58 -7.87 21.03
C VAL A 381 -78.80 -7.55 19.56
N ILE A 382 -79.88 -8.15 19.08
CA ILE A 382 -80.65 -7.87 17.88
C ILE A 382 -81.14 -6.42 17.94
N LYS A 383 -81.02 -5.65 16.84
CA LYS A 383 -82.16 -5.01 16.16
C LYS A 383 -81.69 -4.22 14.93
N MET A 384 -81.98 -4.82 13.77
CA MET A 384 -82.09 -4.17 12.46
C MET A 384 -83.25 -3.17 12.45
N LYS A 385 -83.14 -2.21 11.52
CA LYS A 385 -84.17 -1.39 10.83
C LYS A 385 -84.11 0.10 11.17
N ASN A 386 -83.55 0.87 10.22
CA ASN A 386 -84.06 2.15 9.69
C ASN A 386 -82.92 2.91 8.98
N ASP A 387 -82.52 2.54 7.76
CA ASP A 387 -81.37 3.19 7.11
C ASP A 387 -81.48 3.29 5.57
N ASP A 388 -82.65 3.64 5.00
CA ASP A 388 -82.73 3.98 3.57
C ASP A 388 -82.79 5.50 3.29
N ALA A 389 -83.14 6.33 4.29
CA ALA A 389 -83.12 7.79 4.16
C ALA A 389 -81.81 8.45 4.65
N LYS A 390 -81.03 7.78 5.53
CA LYS A 390 -79.77 8.30 6.09
C LYS A 390 -78.54 8.12 5.18
N ALA A 391 -78.64 7.37 4.09
CA ALA A 391 -77.48 7.02 3.26
C ALA A 391 -76.96 8.19 2.40
N LYS A 392 -77.80 9.16 2.03
CA LYS A 392 -77.38 10.35 1.28
C LYS A 392 -76.75 11.41 2.17
N ASP A 393 -77.31 11.66 3.35
CA ASP A 393 -76.71 12.58 4.32
C ASP A 393 -75.40 12.03 4.90
N ARG A 394 -75.33 10.72 5.20
CA ARG A 394 -74.09 10.10 5.68
C ARG A 394 -72.94 10.21 4.68
N LYS A 395 -73.18 10.18 3.36
CA LYS A 395 -72.12 10.36 2.35
C LYS A 395 -71.58 11.79 2.31
N ALA A 396 -72.45 12.79 2.44
CA ALA A 396 -72.04 14.19 2.52
C ALA A 396 -71.32 14.51 3.85
N GLU A 397 -71.78 13.92 4.96
CA GLU A 397 -71.12 14.01 6.27
C GLU A 397 -69.77 13.28 6.30
N HIS A 398 -69.66 12.10 5.67
CA HIS A 398 -68.40 11.37 5.60
C HIS A 398 -67.35 12.08 4.73
N SER A 399 -67.76 12.75 3.65
CA SER A 399 -66.85 13.55 2.82
C SER A 399 -66.36 14.78 3.59
N ARG A 400 -67.27 15.51 4.28
CA ARG A 400 -66.90 16.65 5.14
C ARG A 400 -66.01 16.23 6.30
N ALA A 401 -66.29 15.10 6.95
CA ALA A 401 -65.47 14.56 8.03
C ALA A 401 -64.09 14.05 7.55
N ALA A 402 -64.01 13.52 6.34
CA ALA A 402 -62.74 13.12 5.71
C ALA A 402 -61.88 14.34 5.37
N ASP A 403 -62.46 15.40 4.78
CA ASP A 403 -61.76 16.65 4.50
C ASP A 403 -61.31 17.36 5.79
N GLU A 404 -62.14 17.38 6.83
CA GLU A 404 -61.81 17.90 8.16
C GLU A 404 -60.61 17.14 8.77
N LYS A 405 -60.60 15.79 8.68
CA LYS A 405 -59.47 14.95 9.12
C LYS A 405 -58.20 15.23 8.32
N GLN A 406 -58.30 15.36 7.00
CA GLN A 406 -57.18 15.67 6.12
C GLN A 406 -56.58 17.04 6.44
N ARG A 407 -57.43 18.04 6.71
CA ARG A 407 -57.03 19.40 7.09
C ARG A 407 -56.35 19.42 8.46
N ARG A 408 -56.85 18.66 9.45
CA ARG A 408 -56.20 18.47 10.75
C ARG A 408 -54.86 17.74 10.67
N LYS A 409 -54.69 16.82 9.71
CA LYS A 409 -53.42 16.14 9.47
C LYS A 409 -52.38 17.10 8.89
N ARG A 410 -52.74 17.84 7.83
CA ARG A 410 -51.87 18.86 7.22
C ARG A 410 -51.42 19.93 8.22
N ARG A 411 -52.31 20.35 9.13
CA ARG A 411 -51.97 21.31 10.19
C ARG A 411 -50.93 20.76 11.18
N ARG A 412 -51.09 19.50 11.61
CA ARG A 412 -50.10 18.81 12.47
C ARG A 412 -48.75 18.60 11.77
N ASP A 413 -48.76 18.26 10.48
CA ASP A 413 -47.54 18.07 9.71
C ASP A 413 -46.79 19.41 9.51
N ALA A 414 -47.53 20.51 9.27
CA ALA A 414 -46.96 21.86 9.19
C ALA A 414 -46.43 22.38 10.53
N GLU A 415 -47.13 22.11 11.65
CA GLU A 415 -46.66 22.44 13.00
C GLU A 415 -45.36 21.70 13.34
N LYS A 416 -45.27 20.40 13.02
CA LYS A 416 -44.02 19.62 13.17
C LYS A 416 -42.89 20.14 12.29
N LEU A 417 -43.17 20.52 11.04
CA LEU A 417 -42.15 21.09 10.15
C LEU A 417 -41.60 22.40 10.71
N ALA A 418 -42.47 23.28 11.21
CA ALA A 418 -42.07 24.54 11.85
C ALA A 418 -41.30 24.32 13.16
N GLU A 419 -41.63 23.27 13.93
CA GLU A 419 -40.88 22.87 15.11
C GLU A 419 -39.48 22.36 14.76
N TYR A 420 -39.34 21.54 13.70
CA TYR A 420 -38.04 21.12 13.19
C TYR A 420 -37.22 22.30 12.66
N GLU A 421 -37.81 23.23 11.93
CA GLU A 421 -37.13 24.44 11.44
C GLU A 421 -36.65 25.34 12.60
N ARG A 422 -37.46 25.52 13.65
CA ARG A 422 -37.05 26.23 14.87
C ARG A 422 -35.93 25.52 15.60
N PHE A 423 -36.00 24.19 15.73
CA PHE A 423 -34.94 23.40 16.37
C PHE A 423 -33.62 23.50 15.59
N ILE A 424 -33.67 23.45 14.26
CA ILE A 424 -32.49 23.65 13.40
C ILE A 424 -31.94 25.08 13.56
N ALA A 425 -32.79 26.10 13.63
CA ALA A 425 -32.37 27.49 13.85
C ALA A 425 -31.75 27.70 15.25
N GLU A 426 -32.29 27.04 16.28
CA GLU A 426 -31.79 27.07 17.65
C GLU A 426 -30.45 26.32 17.79
N LEU A 427 -30.28 25.19 17.10
CA LEU A 427 -28.99 24.50 17.00
C LEU A 427 -27.93 25.38 16.32
N LYS A 428 -28.31 26.16 15.31
CA LYS A 428 -27.41 27.11 14.63
C LYS A 428 -27.06 28.33 15.47
N SER A 429 -27.90 28.73 16.42
CA SER A 429 -27.65 29.90 17.27
C SER A 429 -26.96 29.57 18.60
N LYS A 430 -27.12 28.34 19.12
CA LYS A 430 -26.53 27.88 20.38
C LYS A 430 -25.12 27.29 20.28
N THR A 431 -24.49 27.31 19.11
CA THR A 431 -23.07 26.94 18.97
C THR A 431 -22.16 28.07 19.49
N VAL A 432 -21.89 27.99 20.80
CA VAL A 432 -20.68 28.48 21.51
C VAL A 432 -19.43 28.09 20.69
N PRO A 433 -18.34 28.89 20.64
CA PRO A 433 -17.17 28.61 19.80
C PRO A 433 -16.46 27.32 20.26
N ASN A 434 -16.93 26.17 19.77
CA ASN A 434 -16.33 24.86 19.97
C ASN A 434 -15.27 24.64 18.90
N THR A 435 -14.11 25.27 19.11
CA THR A 435 -12.90 25.14 18.30
C THR A 435 -12.24 23.75 18.36
N ALA A 436 -12.84 22.75 19.01
CA ALA A 436 -12.21 21.44 19.19
C ALA A 436 -13.07 20.22 18.82
N LEU A 437 -14.39 20.35 18.60
CA LEU A 437 -15.27 19.19 18.39
C LEU A 437 -16.15 19.26 17.13
N TRP A 438 -16.24 20.43 16.49
CA TRP A 438 -16.94 20.61 15.21
C TRP A 438 -16.01 20.61 13.99
N SER A 439 -14.70 20.48 14.20
CA SER A 439 -13.70 20.29 13.12
C SER A 439 -13.83 18.96 12.38
N PHE A 440 -14.63 18.00 12.88
CA PHE A 440 -14.72 16.66 12.30
C PHE A 440 -15.75 16.49 11.16
N PHE A 441 -16.60 17.47 10.89
CA PHE A 441 -17.63 17.38 9.83
C PHE A 441 -17.77 18.63 8.95
N SER A 442 -16.78 19.54 8.97
CA SER A 442 -16.67 20.56 7.94
C SER A 442 -16.34 19.89 6.60
N LEU A 443 -17.09 20.25 5.55
CA LEU A 443 -16.76 19.99 4.15
C LEU A 443 -15.49 20.77 3.78
N GLU A 444 -14.35 20.44 4.40
CA GLU A 444 -13.05 20.83 3.88
C GLU A 444 -12.87 20.11 2.54
N VAL A 445 -12.57 20.88 1.51
CA VAL A 445 -12.04 20.35 0.25
C VAL A 445 -10.86 19.48 0.65
N ILE A 446 -10.97 18.16 0.43
CA ILE A 446 -9.85 17.24 0.68
C ILE A 446 -8.76 17.60 -0.34
N MET A 447 -7.87 18.50 0.05
CA MET A 447 -6.66 18.86 -0.67
C MET A 447 -5.69 17.69 -0.52
N ILE A 448 -5.59 16.86 -1.56
CA ILE A 448 -4.69 15.72 -1.55
C ILE A 448 -3.28 16.24 -1.78
N THR A 449 -2.36 15.97 -0.86
CA THR A 449 -0.96 16.39 -0.99
C THR A 449 -0.10 15.22 -1.44
N GLU A 450 0.53 15.35 -2.59
CA GLU A 450 1.45 14.36 -3.16
C GLU A 450 2.89 14.90 -3.06
N ARG A 451 3.79 14.15 -2.42
CA ARG A 451 5.19 14.57 -2.24
C ARG A 451 6.07 13.90 -3.29
N ILE A 452 6.80 14.71 -4.05
CA ILE A 452 7.72 14.23 -5.09
C ILE A 452 9.15 14.42 -4.58
N GLU A 453 9.86 13.30 -4.38
CA GLU A 453 11.24 13.29 -3.87
C GLU A 453 12.23 12.94 -4.98
N VAL A 454 13.06 13.91 -5.36
CA VAL A 454 14.09 13.72 -6.40
C VAL A 454 15.41 13.21 -5.81
N GLY A 455 15.75 13.66 -4.59
CA GLY A 455 16.98 13.26 -3.88
C GLY A 455 18.08 14.32 -3.84
N ARG A 456 17.85 15.51 -4.42
CA ARG A 456 18.70 16.71 -4.32
C ARG A 456 17.86 17.99 -4.34
N CYS A 457 18.49 19.14 -4.07
CA CYS A 457 17.84 20.44 -4.26
C CYS A 457 17.59 20.72 -5.75
N LEU A 458 16.51 21.45 -6.04
CA LEU A 458 16.05 21.73 -7.40
C LEU A 458 16.20 23.21 -7.71
N CYS A 459 17.00 23.53 -8.73
CA CYS A 459 17.01 24.86 -9.33
C CYS A 459 15.69 25.16 -10.07
N ILE A 460 15.50 26.42 -10.45
CA ILE A 460 14.35 26.84 -11.26
C ILE A 460 14.25 26.06 -12.58
N HIS A 461 15.38 25.76 -13.23
CA HIS A 461 15.42 24.97 -14.48
C HIS A 461 15.05 23.49 -14.27
N ALA A 462 15.45 22.88 -13.15
CA ALA A 462 15.04 21.53 -12.80
C ALA A 462 13.55 21.46 -12.42
N GLN A 463 13.02 22.52 -11.80
CA GLN A 463 11.59 22.64 -11.52
C GLN A 463 10.75 22.80 -12.79
N LEU A 464 11.23 23.55 -13.79
CA LEU A 464 10.60 23.58 -15.12
C LEU A 464 10.46 22.16 -15.70
N GLN A 465 11.53 21.37 -15.66
CA GLN A 465 11.50 20.00 -16.17
C GLN A 465 10.55 19.11 -15.35
N ALA A 466 10.51 19.26 -14.02
CA ALA A 466 9.57 18.53 -13.18
C ALA A 466 8.10 18.90 -13.50
N VAL A 467 7.81 20.18 -13.72
CA VAL A 467 6.48 20.67 -14.12
C VAL A 467 6.10 20.13 -15.50
N ASP A 468 7.03 20.10 -16.46
CA ASP A 468 6.80 19.53 -17.79
C ASP A 468 6.45 18.03 -17.71
N ILE A 469 7.17 17.26 -16.88
CA ILE A 469 6.88 15.83 -16.64
C ILE A 469 5.49 15.64 -16.01
N VAL A 470 5.13 16.46 -15.01
CA VAL A 470 3.80 16.41 -14.38
C VAL A 470 2.70 16.72 -15.39
N LEU A 471 2.87 17.77 -16.21
CA LEU A 471 1.92 18.15 -17.25
C LEU A 471 1.72 17.01 -18.27
N GLN A 472 2.81 16.44 -18.80
CA GLN A 472 2.74 15.32 -19.75
C GLN A 472 2.03 14.11 -19.15
N SER A 473 2.33 13.77 -17.89
CA SER A 473 1.69 12.67 -17.18
C SER A 473 0.18 12.89 -17.02
N LEU A 474 -0.22 14.11 -16.62
CA LEU A 474 -1.64 14.45 -16.43
C LEU A 474 -2.42 14.42 -17.75
N LEU A 475 -1.85 14.94 -18.83
CA LEU A 475 -2.50 14.93 -20.15
C LEU A 475 -2.81 13.49 -20.60
N TYR A 476 -1.86 12.58 -20.41
CA TYR A 476 -2.03 11.16 -20.78
C TYR A 476 -2.96 10.41 -19.81
N GLN A 477 -2.71 10.47 -18.50
CA GLN A 477 -3.49 9.73 -17.50
C GLN A 477 -4.96 10.17 -17.43
N ARG A 478 -5.23 11.45 -17.74
CA ARG A 478 -6.59 11.99 -17.83
C ARG A 478 -7.15 11.93 -19.24
N GLY A 479 -6.54 11.15 -20.15
CA GLY A 479 -7.02 10.90 -21.52
C GLY A 479 -7.37 12.17 -22.31
N ILE A 480 -6.66 13.27 -22.06
CA ILE A 480 -6.72 14.47 -22.91
C ILE A 480 -6.01 14.20 -24.22
N VAL A 481 -4.97 13.36 -24.17
CA VAL A 481 -4.25 12.84 -25.33
C VAL A 481 -4.28 11.31 -25.32
N PRO A 482 -4.33 10.66 -26.50
CA PRO A 482 -4.49 9.21 -26.60
C PRO A 482 -3.22 8.42 -26.28
N ALA A 483 -2.04 9.04 -26.41
CA ALA A 483 -0.75 8.42 -26.18
C ALA A 483 0.17 9.33 -25.34
N VAL A 484 1.28 8.78 -24.87
CA VAL A 484 2.28 9.55 -24.12
C VAL A 484 2.81 10.67 -25.01
N VAL A 485 2.88 11.90 -24.49
CA VAL A 485 3.26 13.10 -25.26
C VAL A 485 4.58 12.89 -26.02
N THR A 486 5.57 12.23 -25.41
CA THR A 486 6.85 11.92 -26.06
C THR A 486 6.70 11.11 -27.36
N GLN A 487 5.73 10.19 -27.42
CA GLN A 487 5.43 9.41 -28.63
C GLN A 487 4.70 10.26 -29.68
N LEU A 488 3.73 11.07 -29.25
CA LEU A 488 2.99 11.99 -30.13
C LEU A 488 3.92 13.01 -30.80
N LEU A 489 4.99 13.44 -30.12
CA LEU A 489 6.00 14.33 -30.69
C LEU A 489 6.86 13.65 -31.78
N SER A 490 6.94 12.31 -31.79
CA SER A 490 7.77 11.55 -32.73
C SER A 490 7.04 11.14 -34.01
N THR A 491 5.72 10.92 -33.92
CA THR A 491 4.88 10.44 -35.02
C THR A 491 3.66 11.36 -35.12
N VAL A 492 3.64 12.21 -36.14
CA VAL A 492 2.55 13.18 -36.38
C VAL A 492 1.84 12.77 -37.67
N GLU A 493 0.59 12.31 -37.56
CA GLU A 493 -0.17 11.81 -38.70
C GLU A 493 -1.51 12.54 -38.89
N SER A 494 -2.15 12.98 -37.80
CA SER A 494 -3.49 13.58 -37.84
C SER A 494 -3.50 15.10 -37.67
N HIS A 495 -4.54 15.77 -38.20
CA HIS A 495 -4.71 17.22 -38.03
C HIS A 495 -4.78 17.63 -36.54
N ASP A 496 -5.46 16.84 -35.71
CA ASP A 496 -5.60 17.12 -34.28
C ASP A 496 -4.26 17.01 -33.55
N GLU A 497 -3.40 16.05 -33.92
CA GLU A 497 -2.03 15.94 -33.40
C GLU A 497 -1.15 17.13 -33.79
N ILE A 498 -1.24 17.62 -35.04
CA ILE A 498 -0.51 18.83 -35.48
C ILE A 498 -0.95 20.04 -34.66
N LYS A 499 -2.26 20.22 -34.49
CA LYS A 499 -2.81 21.33 -33.71
C LYS A 499 -2.41 21.25 -32.23
N PHE A 500 -2.41 20.03 -31.67
CA PHE A 500 -1.91 19.79 -30.33
C PHE A 500 -0.42 20.11 -30.21
N PHE A 501 0.39 19.66 -31.17
CA PHE A 501 1.82 19.92 -31.23
C PHE A 501 2.10 21.42 -31.20
N GLU A 502 1.48 22.20 -32.08
CA GLU A 502 1.62 23.67 -32.13
C GLU A 502 1.18 24.37 -30.83
N THR A 503 0.11 23.86 -30.21
CA THR A 503 -0.40 24.42 -28.94
C THR A 503 0.57 24.10 -27.80
N TYR A 504 1.06 22.86 -27.74
CA TYR A 504 1.93 22.37 -26.70
C TYR A 504 3.34 22.98 -26.80
N THR A 505 3.88 23.19 -28.02
CA THR A 505 5.15 23.89 -28.21
C THR A 505 5.10 25.33 -27.69
N LYS A 506 4.02 26.07 -27.98
CA LYS A 506 3.80 27.42 -27.42
C LYS A 506 3.73 27.41 -25.90
N ILE A 507 3.05 26.42 -25.30
CA ILE A 507 3.01 26.28 -23.83
C ILE A 507 4.41 26.02 -23.26
N ARG A 508 5.19 25.14 -23.89
CA ARG A 508 6.57 24.86 -23.45
C ARG A 508 7.48 26.08 -23.58
N GLU A 509 7.33 26.86 -24.64
CA GLU A 509 8.03 28.13 -24.82
C GLU A 509 7.64 29.12 -23.72
N ALA A 510 6.34 29.30 -23.46
CA ALA A 510 5.86 30.16 -22.38
C ALA A 510 6.43 29.75 -21.01
N LEU A 511 6.39 28.45 -20.68
CA LEU A 511 6.97 27.93 -19.45
C LEU A 511 8.50 28.15 -19.40
N ARG A 512 9.21 27.95 -20.50
CA ARG A 512 10.66 28.19 -20.56
C ARG A 512 11.03 29.64 -20.28
N GLU A 513 10.24 30.58 -20.79
CA GLU A 513 10.41 32.03 -20.55
C GLU A 513 10.09 32.40 -19.10
N LEU A 514 9.04 31.82 -18.53
CA LEU A 514 8.62 32.05 -17.15
C LEU A 514 9.63 31.50 -16.13
N PHE A 515 10.23 30.35 -16.38
CA PHE A 515 11.20 29.70 -15.48
C PHE A 515 12.66 30.16 -15.68
N ARG A 516 12.87 31.34 -16.27
CA ARG A 516 14.21 31.96 -16.30
C ARG A 516 14.64 32.42 -14.91
N SER A 517 15.96 32.40 -14.65
CA SER A 517 16.57 32.88 -13.40
C SER A 517 16.09 34.25 -12.94
N CYS A 518 15.73 35.15 -13.88
CA CYS A 518 15.24 36.48 -13.58
C CYS A 518 13.88 36.50 -12.86
N ASN A 519 13.07 35.44 -12.99
CA ASN A 519 11.73 35.32 -12.41
C ASN A 519 11.70 34.47 -11.13
N ARG A 520 12.86 34.02 -10.63
CA ARG A 520 12.95 33.05 -9.51
C ARG A 520 12.26 33.48 -8.22
N ARG A 521 12.17 34.79 -7.95
CA ARG A 521 11.49 35.36 -6.76
C ARG A 521 10.09 35.88 -7.06
N ALA A 522 9.70 35.92 -8.33
CA ALA A 522 8.38 36.39 -8.77
C ALA A 522 7.40 35.23 -8.95
N LEU A 523 7.88 34.05 -9.35
CA LEU A 523 7.06 32.86 -9.60
C LEU A 523 6.72 32.11 -8.31
N HIS A 524 5.43 31.96 -7.98
CA HIS A 524 4.99 31.34 -6.71
C HIS A 524 4.39 29.95 -6.89
N GLU A 525 3.51 29.78 -7.88
CA GLU A 525 2.73 28.56 -8.03
C GLU A 525 2.27 28.38 -9.47
N ILE A 526 2.18 27.12 -9.91
CA ILE A 526 1.56 26.75 -11.18
C ILE A 526 0.31 25.94 -10.89
N ILE A 527 -0.76 26.25 -11.61
CA ILE A 527 -2.02 25.54 -11.53
C ILE A 527 -2.39 25.00 -12.90
N ILE A 528 -2.71 23.71 -12.95
CA ILE A 528 -3.26 23.04 -14.13
C ILE A 528 -4.72 22.75 -13.83
N ILE A 529 -5.63 23.34 -14.60
CA ILE A 529 -7.07 23.15 -14.49
C ILE A 529 -7.55 22.27 -15.64
N ILE A 530 -8.25 21.19 -15.31
CA ILE A 530 -8.93 20.33 -16.27
C ILE A 530 -10.44 20.53 -16.10
N GLY A 531 -11.14 20.85 -17.19
CA GLY A 531 -12.59 21.06 -17.18
C GLY A 531 -13.12 21.68 -18.47
N ALA A 532 -14.37 22.14 -18.44
CA ALA A 532 -14.98 22.79 -19.61
C ALA A 532 -14.48 24.25 -19.79
N SER A 533 -14.17 24.93 -18.68
CA SER A 533 -13.55 26.26 -18.67
C SER A 533 -12.80 26.49 -17.35
N CYS A 534 -11.96 27.53 -17.30
CA CYS A 534 -11.23 27.92 -16.09
C CYS A 534 -12.17 28.26 -14.91
N ALA A 535 -13.40 28.70 -15.18
CA ALA A 535 -14.41 29.03 -14.17
C ALA A 535 -15.21 27.80 -13.67
N ILE A 536 -15.13 26.69 -14.41
CA ILE A 536 -15.83 25.43 -14.09
C ILE A 536 -14.81 24.28 -14.07
N PRO A 537 -13.91 24.27 -13.07
CA PRO A 537 -12.92 23.21 -12.93
C PRO A 537 -13.60 21.89 -12.53
N GLN A 538 -13.25 20.82 -13.23
CA GLN A 538 -13.53 19.44 -12.79
C GLN A 538 -12.40 18.96 -11.88
N GLU A 539 -11.16 19.34 -12.22
CA GLU A 539 -9.95 19.00 -11.49
C GLU A 539 -8.97 20.18 -11.45
N ILE A 540 -8.24 20.28 -10.35
CA ILE A 540 -7.26 21.33 -10.08
C ILE A 540 -5.97 20.66 -9.58
N TYR A 541 -4.86 20.93 -10.25
CA TYR A 541 -3.54 20.47 -9.85
C TYR A 541 -2.68 21.67 -9.51
N ARG A 542 -2.12 21.69 -8.31
CA ARG A 542 -1.36 22.81 -7.75
C ARG A 542 0.10 22.40 -7.56
N ILE A 543 1.02 23.19 -8.10
CA ILE A 543 2.47 22.95 -8.00
C ILE A 543 3.12 24.21 -7.41
N PRO A 544 3.29 24.29 -6.08
CA PRO A 544 4.06 25.35 -5.46
C PRO A 544 5.52 25.31 -5.93
N ILE A 545 6.03 26.46 -6.37
CA ILE A 545 7.41 26.62 -6.82
C ILE A 545 8.25 27.10 -5.64
N LYS A 546 9.35 26.41 -5.36
CA LYS A 546 10.24 26.69 -4.22
C LYS A 546 11.69 26.57 -4.67
N VAL A 547 12.33 27.67 -5.02
CA VAL A 547 13.69 27.66 -5.59
C VAL A 547 14.75 27.71 -4.49
N CYS A 548 15.85 26.99 -4.69
CA CYS A 548 17.06 27.13 -3.87
C CYS A 548 17.73 28.49 -4.11
N ASP A 549 17.85 29.31 -3.07
CA ASP A 549 18.69 30.51 -3.09
C ASP A 549 20.05 30.19 -2.45
N SER A 550 20.96 29.56 -3.19
CA SER A 550 22.34 29.41 -2.70
C SER A 550 23.06 30.75 -2.70
N PHE A 551 24.11 30.91 -1.88
CA PHE A 551 24.89 32.16 -1.79
C PHE A 551 25.44 32.69 -3.14
N GLU A 552 25.62 31.81 -4.14
CA GLU A 552 26.11 32.18 -5.48
C GLU A 552 24.99 32.45 -6.50
N SER A 553 23.73 32.30 -6.09
CA SER A 553 22.59 32.43 -6.99
C SER A 553 22.16 33.90 -7.09
N ASP A 554 22.25 34.47 -8.29
CA ASP A 554 21.82 35.83 -8.65
C ASP A 554 20.55 35.82 -9.53
N LEU A 555 20.05 37.01 -9.90
CA LEU A 555 18.94 37.17 -10.87
C LEU A 555 19.31 36.67 -12.28
N SER A 556 20.60 36.49 -12.57
CA SER A 556 21.11 36.03 -13.87
C SER A 556 21.65 34.60 -13.83
N HIS A 557 22.20 34.15 -12.69
CA HIS A 557 22.90 32.87 -12.57
C HIS A 557 22.35 32.04 -11.41
N CYS A 558 22.13 30.75 -11.64
CA CYS A 558 21.55 29.85 -10.65
C CYS A 558 22.60 29.30 -9.64
N GLY A 559 23.89 29.57 -9.84
CA GLY A 559 24.98 29.05 -9.00
C GLY A 559 25.39 27.61 -9.33
N GLN A 560 26.33 27.06 -8.57
CA GLN A 560 26.94 25.73 -8.81
C GLN A 560 25.96 24.54 -8.79
N ASN A 561 24.83 24.65 -8.09
CA ASN A 561 23.83 23.56 -7.99
C ASN A 561 22.86 23.49 -9.19
N CYS A 562 23.06 24.31 -10.21
CA CYS A 562 22.24 24.31 -11.40
C CYS A 562 22.54 23.12 -12.31
N ALA A 563 21.68 22.11 -12.28
CA ALA A 563 21.77 20.95 -13.17
C ALA A 563 20.37 20.49 -13.62
N GLU A 564 20.26 20.13 -14.90
CA GLU A 564 19.08 19.44 -15.44
C GLU A 564 18.83 18.12 -14.70
N LEU A 565 17.58 17.66 -14.70
CA LEU A 565 17.20 16.36 -14.18
C LEU A 565 17.82 15.26 -15.04
N SER A 566 18.61 14.40 -14.41
CA SER A 566 19.13 13.19 -15.03
C SER A 566 18.00 12.25 -15.44
N ALA A 567 18.25 11.37 -16.43
CA ALA A 567 17.26 10.39 -16.86
C ALA A 567 16.73 9.50 -15.72
N ARG A 568 17.55 9.25 -14.67
CA ARG A 568 17.14 8.50 -13.48
C ARG A 568 16.14 9.30 -12.63
N GLU A 569 16.39 10.58 -12.44
CA GLU A 569 15.51 11.48 -11.69
C GLU A 569 14.18 11.69 -12.40
N GLN A 570 14.20 11.89 -13.72
CA GLN A 570 12.99 12.01 -14.54
C GLN A 570 12.12 10.76 -14.41
N ARG A 571 12.71 9.56 -14.55
CA ARG A 571 12.00 8.28 -14.36
C ARG A 571 11.42 8.13 -12.95
N ARG A 572 12.14 8.60 -11.92
CA ARG A 572 11.65 8.55 -10.54
C ARG A 572 10.39 9.40 -10.36
N ILE A 573 10.38 10.61 -10.91
CA ILE A 573 9.18 11.48 -10.90
C ILE A 573 8.03 10.81 -11.65
N SER A 574 8.27 10.31 -12.88
CA SER A 574 7.25 9.63 -13.67
C SER A 574 6.69 8.39 -12.95
N SER A 575 7.55 7.59 -12.32
CA SER A 575 7.14 6.40 -11.56
C SER A 575 6.25 6.76 -10.37
N LEU A 576 6.55 7.84 -9.65
CA LEU A 576 5.72 8.31 -8.53
C LEU A 576 4.33 8.74 -9.02
N LEU A 577 4.26 9.44 -10.14
CA LEU A 577 2.99 9.89 -10.73
C LEU A 577 2.15 8.74 -11.28
N VAL A 578 2.78 7.69 -11.82
CA VAL A 578 2.07 6.49 -12.33
C VAL A 578 1.56 5.59 -11.21
N VAL A 579 2.30 5.47 -10.11
CA VAL A 579 1.93 4.60 -8.99
C VAL A 579 0.95 5.29 -8.02
N SER A 580 0.83 6.62 -8.08
CA SER A 580 -0.01 7.38 -7.16
C SER A 580 -1.48 6.88 -7.18
N PRO A 581 -2.01 6.42 -6.04
CA PRO A 581 -3.41 5.97 -5.94
C PRO A 581 -4.41 7.10 -6.24
N ASN A 582 -3.97 8.35 -6.06
CA ASN A 582 -4.75 9.56 -6.29
C ASN A 582 -4.84 9.94 -7.78
N LEU A 583 -4.01 9.35 -8.64
CA LEU A 583 -4.04 9.59 -10.08
C LEU A 583 -4.66 8.41 -10.86
N ASN A 584 -4.77 7.22 -10.25
CA ASN A 584 -5.24 5.98 -10.89
C ASN A 584 -6.72 5.93 -11.30
N THR A 585 -7.53 6.94 -10.98
CA THR A 585 -8.96 6.93 -11.34
C THR A 585 -9.16 7.45 -12.76
N THR A 586 -9.47 6.58 -13.71
CA THR A 586 -9.91 6.97 -15.07
C THR A 586 -11.28 7.64 -14.99
N ARG A 587 -11.40 8.85 -15.53
CA ARG A 587 -12.67 9.59 -15.63
C ARG A 587 -13.10 9.80 -17.06
N ASN A 588 -14.42 9.84 -17.28
CA ASN A 588 -15.01 10.06 -18.60
C ASN A 588 -14.71 11.47 -19.10
N ILE A 589 -13.80 11.55 -20.07
CA ILE A 589 -13.48 12.77 -20.78
C ILE A 589 -14.52 12.98 -21.87
N THR A 590 -14.93 14.23 -22.06
CA THR A 590 -15.78 14.64 -23.18
C THR A 590 -14.94 15.41 -24.18
N ARG A 591 -15.36 15.49 -25.45
CA ARG A 591 -14.69 16.33 -26.47
C ARG A 591 -14.61 17.82 -26.09
N ASN A 592 -15.38 18.26 -25.08
CA ASN A 592 -15.37 19.63 -24.57
C ASN A 592 -14.40 19.85 -23.41
N THR A 593 -13.71 18.81 -22.95
CA THR A 593 -12.73 18.92 -21.88
C THR A 593 -11.49 19.64 -22.39
N ARG A 594 -11.02 20.62 -21.62
CA ARG A 594 -9.86 21.47 -21.90
C ARG A 594 -8.91 21.47 -20.72
N ALA A 595 -7.61 21.59 -20.98
CA ALA A 595 -6.59 21.83 -19.98
C ALA A 595 -6.03 23.24 -20.13
N CYS A 596 -6.11 24.02 -19.05
CA CYS A 596 -5.56 25.37 -18.95
C CYS A 596 -4.45 25.40 -17.91
N VAL A 597 -3.35 26.09 -18.24
CA VAL A 597 -2.23 26.32 -17.33
C VAL A 597 -2.26 27.78 -16.88
N LEU A 598 -2.28 27.97 -15.57
CA LEU A 598 -2.29 29.26 -14.89
C LEU A 598 -1.05 29.36 -13.99
N VAL A 599 -0.58 30.59 -13.83
CA VAL A 599 0.63 30.91 -13.09
C VAL A 599 0.30 31.98 -12.09
N ARG A 600 0.71 31.77 -10.85
CA ARG A 600 0.63 32.77 -9.79
C ARG A 600 2.00 33.41 -9.63
N GLY A 601 2.07 34.73 -9.70
CA GLY A 601 3.30 35.46 -9.49
C GLY A 601 3.07 36.87 -8.98
N THR A 602 4.16 37.58 -8.70
CA THR A 602 4.10 39.02 -8.37
C THR A 602 4.06 39.86 -9.64
N SER A 603 3.72 41.14 -9.48
CA SER A 603 3.77 42.14 -10.57
C SER A 603 5.14 42.32 -11.21
N ALA A 604 6.22 41.82 -10.59
CA ALA A 604 7.58 41.85 -11.11
C ALA A 604 7.91 40.73 -12.12
N LEU A 605 6.96 39.81 -12.39
CA LEU A 605 7.15 38.68 -13.29
C LEU A 605 7.37 39.17 -14.73
N LYS A 606 8.49 38.78 -15.35
CA LYS A 606 8.78 39.09 -16.76
C LYS A 606 8.33 37.96 -17.66
N PHE A 607 7.44 38.24 -18.59
CA PHE A 607 6.94 37.26 -19.55
C PHE A 607 6.71 37.91 -20.91
N PRO A 608 6.78 37.14 -22.01
CA PRO A 608 6.37 37.63 -23.31
C PRO A 608 4.84 37.78 -23.36
N GLU A 609 4.37 38.99 -23.66
CA GLU A 609 2.93 39.33 -23.75
C GLU A 609 2.18 38.50 -24.80
N GLU A 610 2.88 37.94 -25.79
CA GLU A 610 2.29 37.09 -26.84
C GLU A 610 1.81 35.73 -26.31
N LEU A 611 2.43 35.20 -25.25
CA LEU A 611 2.21 33.83 -24.77
C LEU A 611 1.50 33.78 -23.41
N VAL A 612 1.46 34.89 -22.69
CA VAL A 612 0.94 34.96 -21.32
C VAL A 612 0.07 36.20 -21.18
N GLU A 613 -1.19 35.99 -20.85
CA GLU A 613 -2.19 37.02 -20.61
C GLU A 613 -2.30 37.30 -19.10
N ASN A 614 -2.36 38.57 -18.72
CA ASN A 614 -2.69 38.94 -17.35
C ASN A 614 -4.22 38.81 -17.13
N ASP A 615 -4.63 38.01 -16.15
CA ASP A 615 -6.04 37.81 -15.80
C ASP A 615 -6.30 38.34 -14.39
N ASP A 616 -6.27 39.67 -14.26
CA ASP A 616 -6.51 40.39 -13.01
C ASP A 616 -7.89 40.11 -12.41
N GLY A 617 -8.84 39.61 -13.21
CA GLY A 617 -10.21 39.26 -12.79
C GLY A 617 -10.36 37.80 -12.33
N PHE A 618 -9.36 36.95 -12.53
CA PHE A 618 -9.46 35.54 -12.20
C PHE A 618 -9.21 35.29 -10.71
N ALA A 619 -10.22 34.74 -10.05
CA ALA A 619 -10.08 34.15 -8.72
C ALA A 619 -10.42 32.66 -8.80
N LEU A 620 -9.61 31.81 -8.16
CA LEU A 620 -10.00 30.41 -8.01
C LEU A 620 -11.34 30.34 -7.25
N PRO A 621 -12.26 29.44 -7.66
CA PRO A 621 -13.51 29.26 -6.94
C PRO A 621 -13.24 28.95 -5.46
N GLY A 622 -13.92 29.65 -4.56
CA GLY A 622 -13.71 29.47 -3.12
C GLY A 622 -13.91 28.03 -2.67
N GLY A 623 -13.26 27.63 -1.56
CA GLY A 623 -13.26 26.25 -1.07
C GLY A 623 -14.67 25.66 -0.92
N GLU A 624 -15.65 26.46 -0.50
CA GLU A 624 -17.06 26.02 -0.44
C GLU A 624 -17.64 25.64 -1.81
N VAL A 625 -17.30 26.36 -2.88
CA VAL A 625 -17.78 26.10 -4.23
C VAL A 625 -17.16 24.81 -4.77
N LEU A 626 -15.87 24.60 -4.52
CA LEU A 626 -15.15 23.39 -4.89
C LEU A 626 -15.68 22.17 -4.14
N ALA A 627 -15.94 22.31 -2.83
CA ALA A 627 -16.52 21.24 -2.01
C ALA A 627 -17.95 20.87 -2.47
N ARG A 628 -18.79 21.88 -2.76
CA ARG A 628 -20.14 21.66 -3.30
C ARG A 628 -20.11 20.96 -4.67
N ARG A 629 -19.15 21.30 -5.53
CA ARG A 629 -18.97 20.68 -6.85
C ARG A 629 -18.22 19.35 -6.81
N LYS A 630 -17.72 18.92 -5.64
CA LYS A 630 -16.84 17.73 -5.49
C LYS A 630 -15.64 17.78 -6.45
N THR A 631 -15.10 18.97 -6.65
CA THR A 631 -13.95 19.20 -7.54
C THR A 631 -12.72 18.49 -6.97
N TYR A 632 -12.00 17.75 -7.82
CA TYR A 632 -10.82 17.01 -7.40
C TYR A 632 -9.61 17.95 -7.33
N SER A 633 -8.94 18.03 -6.18
CA SER A 633 -7.84 18.97 -5.99
C SER A 633 -6.60 18.28 -5.42
N VAL A 634 -5.48 18.36 -6.14
CA VAL A 634 -4.21 17.73 -5.79
C VAL A 634 -3.10 18.78 -5.75
N GLN A 635 -2.26 18.75 -4.72
CA GLN A 635 -1.10 19.60 -4.55
C GLN A 635 0.18 18.76 -4.62
N PHE A 636 1.00 18.98 -5.65
CA PHE A 636 2.30 18.34 -5.83
C PHE A 636 3.40 19.15 -5.14
N VAL A 637 3.90 18.65 -4.02
CA VAL A 637 4.99 19.28 -3.28
C VAL A 637 6.31 18.66 -3.71
N LEU A 638 7.09 19.41 -4.49
CA LEU A 638 8.47 19.07 -4.82
C LEU A 638 9.33 19.21 -3.56
N LYS A 639 9.82 18.10 -3.01
CA LYS A 639 10.59 18.11 -1.76
C LYS A 639 11.98 18.67 -2.02
N HIS A 640 12.33 19.71 -1.27
CA HIS A 640 13.62 20.37 -1.34
C HIS A 640 14.47 19.92 -0.14
N LEU A 641 15.71 19.47 -0.39
CA LEU A 641 16.60 18.88 0.63
C LEU A 641 17.70 19.85 1.09
N CYS A 642 17.44 21.15 1.02
CA CYS A 642 18.45 22.16 1.34
C CYS A 642 18.53 22.41 2.84
N VAL A 643 19.75 22.72 3.29
CA VAL A 643 20.07 23.04 4.69
C VAL A 643 19.69 24.49 5.04
N GLU A 644 19.52 25.34 4.03
CA GLU A 644 19.19 26.77 4.16
C GLU A 644 17.67 27.04 4.10
N ASP A 645 17.24 28.10 4.79
CA ASP A 645 15.84 28.54 4.85
C ASP A 645 15.28 28.78 3.45
N VAL A 646 14.32 27.94 3.06
CA VAL A 646 13.56 28.13 1.83
C VAL A 646 12.76 29.41 1.97
N VAL A 647 13.14 30.46 1.24
CA VAL A 647 12.40 31.72 1.19
C VAL A 647 11.05 31.44 0.51
N VAL A 648 10.03 31.20 1.31
CA VAL A 648 8.65 31.22 0.86
C VAL A 648 8.28 32.69 0.71
N VAL A 649 8.33 33.20 -0.52
CA VAL A 649 7.87 34.56 -0.81
C VAL A 649 6.39 34.62 -0.40
N SER A 650 6.15 35.36 0.68
CA SER A 650 4.86 35.50 1.34
C SER A 650 4.34 36.90 1.05
N ASP A 651 4.36 37.33 -0.21
CA ASP A 651 3.82 38.64 -0.57
C ASP A 651 2.30 38.57 -0.74
N PRO A 652 1.54 39.54 -0.19
CA PRO A 652 0.08 39.63 -0.35
C PRO A 652 -0.35 39.98 -1.78
N ASP A 653 0.53 40.55 -2.59
CA ASP A 653 0.21 41.06 -3.93
C ASP A 653 0.60 40.06 -5.04
N THR A 654 -0.11 38.92 -5.08
CA THR A 654 0.04 37.96 -6.19
C THR A 654 -1.10 38.06 -7.20
N THR A 655 -0.77 38.16 -8.47
CA THR A 655 -1.70 38.17 -9.61
C THR A 655 -1.69 36.82 -10.35
N TRP A 656 -2.75 36.58 -11.14
CA TRP A 656 -2.89 35.38 -11.95
C TRP A 656 -2.57 35.68 -13.41
N PHE A 657 -1.71 34.86 -13.98
CA PHE A 657 -1.34 34.90 -15.39
C PHE A 657 -1.82 33.62 -16.07
N ARG A 658 -2.48 33.75 -17.21
CA ARG A 658 -2.98 32.63 -18.02
C ARG A 658 -2.07 32.43 -19.22
N LEU A 659 -1.70 31.18 -19.51
CA LEU A 659 -1.05 30.88 -20.80
C LEU A 659 -2.11 30.90 -21.91
N SER A 660 -1.87 31.68 -22.96
CA SER A 660 -2.83 31.94 -24.05
C SER A 660 -3.20 30.70 -24.90
N PRO A 661 -2.36 29.65 -25.05
CA PRO A 661 -2.79 28.40 -25.67
C PRO A 661 -3.52 27.49 -24.67
N ILE A 662 -4.75 27.08 -25.00
CA ILE A 662 -5.53 26.11 -24.21
C ILE A 662 -5.48 24.76 -24.92
N ILE A 663 -5.14 23.70 -24.19
CA ILE A 663 -5.09 22.34 -24.74
C ILE A 663 -6.52 21.79 -24.79
N GLN A 664 -6.96 21.38 -25.98
CA GLN A 664 -8.24 20.70 -26.17
C GLN A 664 -8.03 19.19 -26.18
N ALA A 665 -8.91 18.45 -25.49
CA ALA A 665 -8.87 16.99 -25.51
C ALA A 665 -9.23 16.45 -26.91
N PHE A 666 -8.44 15.48 -27.37
CA PHE A 666 -8.69 14.71 -28.58
C PHE A 666 -8.43 13.23 -28.28
N SER A 667 -9.09 12.36 -29.04
CA SER A 667 -9.13 10.91 -28.81
C SER A 667 -8.63 10.14 -30.01
#